data_AF-A0A820ALF0-F1
#
_entry.id   AF-A0A820ALF0-F1
#
_cell.length_a   1.000
_cell.length_b   1.000
_cell.length_c   1.000
_cell.angle_alpha   90.00
_cell.angle_beta   90.00
_cell.angle_gamma   90.00
#
_symmetry.space_group_name_H-M   'P 1'
#
loop_
_entity.id
_entity.type
_entity.pdbx_description
1 polymer ?
#
loop_
_entity_poly.entity_id
_entity_poly.type
_entity_poly.pdbx_seq_one_letter_code
_entity_poly.pdbx_strand_id
1 'polypeptide(L)'
;MIKDFNGQLPSIEDFEKFDEDLRKLINKYQQFDEHLQQLNDTSRKIEHIMVTRIHMHLILSVNNKETIENILQEHFNQFEENIRIIQNTQKHYGLTLISLISWLKHYAQLYAFVFINDSHHAILEDIDKLLTRDDFLFCSTIKLFIIKQLCQMSNITLNDLRDIIINRNVTWIRPMIALTTSQKTKEIRRSLILPTPLFECYDEFIRVDRILTNNVKINDIRQLVKQCQIKQETFYCFIIWFIHYYARFYINDDISLNNYYQQLIEKDLSREIIDCFDLLGYKLLVFLCTNFNNNSNYFYLNSKMTIDQFHQRLIALNIIALLLSLKTLRQTSYLSSLLFDENLKMPQNYTTYLQSSICLPGLISSNPIITQMIDVRTTVKERLDRGQIHEPGKFVFQCSKDCYYMFYFFNCGVPVDRSKCPLCNRDIGAAQYGILIEREPPQIRMSIDEGFQFINNYIEQYNKEPRYGYHNQTRAIQSNQYEKSDHLNRSISYRFIHMITHVTLLFLNELSLLTDLNIKNSLYFKEHFEKDYQLLRQQLNDNEQCYIWLYKIINHMLNKDFILKGFMNTNEKVIQIEKLLEEKLLFNHIESISNEINQYKITYNEYIRQQNQEATFDDFIDEISQDENKYPLLNFFNITNIYTSNPIDEFRIRLQTIPYGDKLYPITTFKLSLYQA
;
A
#
# COMPACT_ATOMS: atom_id res chain seq x y z
N MET A 1 -39.91 10.87 21.04
CA MET A 1 -39.23 10.35 19.85
C MET A 1 -38.76 8.93 20.07
N ILE A 2 -37.60 8.64 20.68
CA ILE A 2 -37.13 7.25 20.89
C ILE A 2 -38.07 6.41 21.78
N LYS A 3 -38.70 7.01 22.79
CA LYS A 3 -39.68 6.32 23.67
C LYS A 3 -41.05 6.05 23.03
N ASP A 4 -41.35 6.69 21.89
CA ASP A 4 -42.68 6.68 21.25
C ASP A 4 -42.65 5.98 19.88
N PHE A 5 -41.53 5.32 19.56
CA PHE A 5 -41.22 4.86 18.21
C PHE A 5 -41.51 3.36 18.07
N ASN A 6 -42.72 3.02 17.59
CA ASN A 6 -43.16 1.64 17.35
C ASN A 6 -42.90 1.14 15.91
N GLY A 7 -42.07 1.84 15.13
CA GLY A 7 -41.74 1.43 13.76
C GLY A 7 -42.84 1.66 12.70
N GLN A 8 -43.94 2.33 13.04
CA GLN A 8 -44.96 2.78 12.10
C GLN A 8 -44.96 4.31 12.00
N LEU A 9 -44.92 4.84 10.78
CA LEU A 9 -45.45 6.19 10.53
C LEU A 9 -46.97 6.09 10.68
N PRO A 10 -47.64 7.01 11.39
CA PRO A 10 -49.07 6.94 11.57
C PRO A 10 -49.78 6.94 10.21
N SER A 11 -50.71 6.00 10.03
CA SER A 11 -51.50 5.91 8.80
C SER A 11 -52.45 7.10 8.70
N ILE A 12 -52.70 7.58 7.48
CA ILE A 12 -53.66 8.65 7.20
C ILE A 12 -55.11 8.19 7.47
N GLU A 13 -55.35 6.91 7.74
CA GLU A 13 -56.70 6.35 7.92
C GLU A 13 -57.20 6.47 9.38
N ASP A 14 -56.35 6.84 10.35
CA ASP A 14 -56.72 7.03 11.76
C ASP A 14 -57.12 8.48 12.13
N PHE A 15 -57.42 9.31 11.12
CA PHE A 15 -57.52 10.77 11.20
C PHE A 15 -58.56 11.33 12.19
N GLU A 16 -59.57 10.57 12.59
CA GLU A 16 -60.70 11.12 13.38
C GLU A 16 -60.57 10.96 14.91
N LYS A 17 -59.54 10.28 15.45
CA LYS A 17 -59.49 9.99 16.90
C LYS A 17 -58.32 10.56 17.72
N PHE A 18 -57.27 11.13 17.13
CA PHE A 18 -56.13 11.66 17.90
C PHE A 18 -55.47 12.90 17.24
N ASP A 19 -56.25 13.93 16.96
CA ASP A 19 -55.85 14.99 16.00
C ASP A 19 -54.79 15.99 16.51
N GLU A 20 -54.69 16.26 17.83
CA GLU A 20 -53.78 17.34 18.32
C GLU A 20 -52.35 16.85 18.64
N ASP A 21 -52.20 15.70 19.27
CA ASP A 21 -50.89 15.11 19.58
C ASP A 21 -50.20 14.54 18.34
N LEU A 22 -50.99 13.99 17.41
CA LEU A 22 -50.48 13.54 16.11
C LEU A 22 -49.99 14.71 15.27
N ARG A 23 -50.72 15.85 15.24
CA ARG A 23 -50.25 17.07 14.55
C ARG A 23 -48.97 17.63 15.17
N LYS A 24 -48.86 17.65 16.50
CA LYS A 24 -47.61 18.08 17.18
C LYS A 24 -46.44 17.15 16.85
N LEU A 25 -46.70 15.84 16.71
CA LEU A 25 -45.70 14.86 16.34
C LEU A 25 -45.29 15.00 14.86
N ILE A 26 -46.25 15.15 13.95
CA ILE A 26 -46.04 15.40 12.52
C ILE A 26 -45.24 16.70 12.31
N ASN A 27 -45.58 17.78 13.01
CA ASN A 27 -44.85 19.04 12.92
C ASN A 27 -43.39 18.90 13.40
N LYS A 28 -43.13 18.11 14.45
CA LYS A 28 -41.76 17.80 14.88
C LYS A 28 -41.00 16.99 13.85
N TYR A 29 -41.66 16.07 13.16
CA TYR A 29 -41.04 15.28 12.09
C TYR A 29 -40.73 16.12 10.85
N GLN A 30 -41.64 17.01 10.45
CA GLN A 30 -41.40 17.96 9.37
C GLN A 30 -40.24 18.91 9.69
N GLN A 31 -40.18 19.46 10.92
CA GLN A 31 -39.07 20.31 11.36
C GLN A 31 -37.72 19.57 11.35
N PHE A 32 -37.71 18.29 11.73
CA PHE A 32 -36.50 17.47 11.70
C PHE A 32 -36.01 17.25 10.26
N ASP A 33 -36.92 16.93 9.34
CA ASP A 33 -36.59 16.74 7.92
C ASP A 33 -36.13 18.05 7.26
N GLU A 34 -36.76 19.18 7.59
CA GLU A 34 -36.34 20.52 7.17
C GLU A 34 -34.92 20.85 7.66
N HIS A 35 -34.59 20.53 8.92
CA HIS A 35 -33.25 20.72 9.45
C HIS A 35 -32.21 19.82 8.79
N LEU A 36 -32.55 18.57 8.48
CA LEU A 36 -31.66 17.68 7.72
C LEU A 36 -31.38 18.20 6.31
N GLN A 37 -32.41 18.74 5.63
CA GLN A 37 -32.25 19.35 4.31
C GLN A 37 -31.37 20.61 4.37
N GLN A 38 -31.48 21.41 5.42
CA GLN A 38 -30.70 22.65 5.60
C GLN A 38 -29.21 22.39 5.90
N LEU A 39 -28.85 21.22 6.46
CA LEU A 39 -27.47 20.88 6.84
C LEU A 39 -26.53 20.64 5.64
N ASN A 40 -27.08 20.50 4.42
CA ASN A 40 -26.32 20.27 3.18
C ASN A 40 -25.30 19.11 3.29
N ASP A 41 -25.63 18.09 4.10
CA ASP A 41 -24.81 16.91 4.36
C ASP A 41 -24.96 15.90 3.21
N THR A 42 -24.15 16.11 2.17
CA THR A 42 -24.11 15.23 0.99
C THR A 42 -23.71 13.79 1.32
N SER A 43 -23.06 13.57 2.48
CA SER A 43 -22.61 12.26 2.97
C SER A 43 -23.59 11.55 3.91
N ARG A 44 -24.74 12.17 4.23
CA ARG A 44 -25.81 11.60 5.08
C ARG A 44 -25.32 11.14 6.48
N LYS A 45 -24.25 11.74 7.02
CA LYS A 45 -23.64 11.36 8.30
C LYS A 45 -24.62 11.41 9.47
N ILE A 46 -25.50 12.41 9.51
CA ILE A 46 -26.48 12.52 10.59
C ILE A 46 -27.51 11.38 10.53
N GLU A 47 -27.95 11.02 9.33
CA GLU A 47 -28.87 9.89 9.12
C GLU A 47 -28.22 8.58 9.60
N HIS A 48 -26.94 8.35 9.27
CA HIS A 48 -26.16 7.19 9.75
C HIS A 48 -26.09 7.08 11.27
N ILE A 49 -25.80 8.20 11.94
CA ILE A 49 -25.72 8.26 13.41
C ILE A 49 -27.07 7.93 14.03
N MET A 50 -28.16 8.47 13.47
CA MET A 50 -29.51 8.23 13.99
C MET A 50 -29.95 6.78 13.75
N VAL A 51 -29.70 6.23 12.57
CA VAL A 51 -29.96 4.82 12.25
C VAL A 51 -29.28 3.91 13.26
N THR A 52 -27.99 4.14 13.50
CA THR A 52 -27.20 3.33 14.43
C THR A 52 -27.75 3.42 15.85
N ARG A 53 -28.13 4.62 16.31
CA ARG A 53 -28.69 4.82 17.66
C ARG A 53 -30.03 4.14 17.86
N ILE A 54 -30.94 4.24 16.89
CA ILE A 54 -32.26 3.61 16.98
C ILE A 54 -32.11 2.10 16.92
N HIS A 55 -31.30 1.59 16.00
CA HIS A 55 -31.00 0.16 15.89
C HIS A 55 -30.47 -0.43 17.20
N MET A 56 -29.49 0.22 17.85
CA MET A 56 -28.98 -0.22 19.16
C MET A 56 -30.09 -0.23 20.23
N HIS A 57 -30.95 0.78 20.26
CA HIS A 57 -32.03 0.83 21.23
C HIS A 57 -33.02 -0.32 21.05
N LEU A 58 -33.38 -0.64 19.80
CA LEU A 58 -34.26 -1.76 19.46
C LEU A 58 -33.66 -3.10 19.88
N ILE A 59 -32.36 -3.31 19.66
CA ILE A 59 -31.69 -4.55 20.09
C ILE A 59 -31.71 -4.70 21.62
N LEU A 60 -31.43 -3.62 22.36
CA LEU A 60 -31.38 -3.66 23.82
C LEU A 60 -32.74 -3.84 24.49
N SER A 61 -33.84 -3.68 23.76
CA SER A 61 -35.19 -3.92 24.28
C SER A 61 -35.64 -5.39 24.24
N VAL A 62 -34.83 -6.29 23.67
CA VAL A 62 -35.22 -7.70 23.46
C VAL A 62 -34.35 -8.64 24.31
N ASN A 63 -34.96 -9.33 25.29
CA ASN A 63 -34.24 -10.07 26.33
C ASN A 63 -34.43 -11.61 26.32
N ASN A 64 -35.22 -12.21 25.42
CA ASN A 64 -35.48 -13.66 25.42
C ASN A 64 -35.72 -14.25 24.00
N LYS A 65 -35.27 -15.50 23.78
CA LYS A 65 -35.35 -16.24 22.50
C LYS A 65 -36.79 -16.51 22.03
N GLU A 66 -37.67 -16.96 22.93
CA GLU A 66 -39.10 -17.16 22.61
C GLU A 66 -39.79 -15.85 22.20
N THR A 67 -39.34 -14.72 22.73
CA THR A 67 -39.83 -13.39 22.35
C THR A 67 -39.37 -13.01 20.93
N ILE A 68 -38.19 -13.45 20.50
CA ILE A 68 -37.66 -13.14 19.16
C ILE A 68 -38.43 -13.87 18.07
N GLU A 69 -38.74 -15.16 18.26
CA GLU A 69 -39.49 -15.95 17.27
C GLU A 69 -40.91 -15.39 17.06
N ASN A 70 -41.57 -14.98 18.15
CA ASN A 70 -42.87 -14.29 18.09
C ASN A 70 -42.78 -12.94 17.37
N ILE A 71 -41.74 -12.13 17.63
CA ILE A 71 -41.53 -10.86 16.92
C ILE A 71 -41.34 -11.10 15.42
N LEU A 72 -40.56 -12.11 15.03
CA LEU A 72 -40.38 -12.46 13.62
C LEU A 72 -41.72 -12.83 12.97
N GLN A 73 -42.53 -13.65 13.65
CA GLN A 73 -43.84 -14.07 13.16
C GLN A 73 -44.84 -12.92 13.05
N GLU A 74 -45.02 -12.13 14.10
CA GLU A 74 -46.00 -11.04 14.15
C GLU A 74 -45.69 -9.93 13.12
N HIS A 75 -44.41 -9.68 12.87
CA HIS A 75 -43.96 -8.56 12.04
C HIS A 75 -43.49 -8.94 10.63
N PHE A 76 -43.65 -10.19 10.19
CA PHE A 76 -43.20 -10.62 8.86
C PHE A 76 -43.83 -9.82 7.72
N ASN A 77 -45.14 -9.56 7.77
CA ASN A 77 -45.82 -8.77 6.74
C ASN A 77 -45.29 -7.33 6.67
N GLN A 78 -44.95 -6.75 7.83
CA GLN A 78 -44.33 -5.42 7.92
C GLN A 78 -42.91 -5.44 7.34
N PHE A 79 -42.16 -6.53 7.52
CA PHE A 79 -40.84 -6.72 6.92
C PHE A 79 -40.89 -6.78 5.40
N GLU A 80 -41.81 -7.57 4.83
CA GLU A 80 -42.00 -7.62 3.38
C GLU A 80 -42.40 -6.25 2.81
N GLU A 81 -43.33 -5.55 3.46
CA GLU A 81 -43.81 -4.25 3.00
C GLU A 81 -42.73 -3.16 3.10
N ASN A 82 -41.97 -3.12 4.19
CA ASN A 82 -40.88 -2.16 4.36
C ASN A 82 -39.75 -2.35 3.32
N ILE A 83 -39.45 -3.58 2.91
CA ILE A 83 -38.52 -3.86 1.81
C ILE A 83 -39.03 -3.27 0.50
N ARG A 84 -40.32 -3.45 0.19
CA ARG A 84 -40.96 -2.90 -1.02
C ARG A 84 -40.97 -1.38 -1.02
N ILE A 85 -41.29 -0.75 0.11
CA ILE A 85 -41.32 0.72 0.27
C ILE A 85 -39.94 1.32 0.02
N ILE A 86 -38.89 0.75 0.63
CA ILE A 86 -37.51 1.22 0.40
C ILE A 86 -37.12 1.08 -1.08
N GLN A 87 -37.48 -0.02 -1.72
CA GLN A 87 -37.10 -0.29 -3.09
C GLN A 87 -37.77 0.64 -4.12
N ASN A 88 -39.06 0.95 -3.91
CA ASN A 88 -39.84 1.73 -4.86
C ASN A 88 -39.61 3.25 -4.76
N THR A 89 -38.84 3.71 -3.77
CA THR A 89 -38.78 5.13 -3.44
C THR A 89 -37.35 5.66 -3.41
N GLN A 90 -36.87 6.15 -4.56
CA GLN A 90 -35.54 6.78 -4.70
C GLN A 90 -35.38 8.13 -3.95
N LYS A 91 -36.44 8.62 -3.28
CA LYS A 91 -36.53 9.98 -2.69
C LYS A 91 -36.77 10.00 -1.18
N HIS A 92 -36.53 8.90 -0.46
CA HIS A 92 -36.58 8.99 1.01
C HIS A 92 -35.34 9.73 1.52
N TYR A 93 -35.60 10.94 2.03
CA TYR A 93 -34.67 11.74 2.82
C TYR A 93 -35.26 11.88 4.21
N GLY A 94 -34.39 11.95 5.21
CA GLY A 94 -34.78 12.26 6.57
C GLY A 94 -35.35 11.08 7.36
N LEU A 95 -36.31 11.38 8.22
CA LEU A 95 -36.77 10.48 9.27
C LEU A 95 -37.34 9.17 8.75
N THR A 96 -38.06 9.22 7.62
CA THR A 96 -38.67 8.02 7.01
C THR A 96 -37.60 7.00 6.63
N LEU A 97 -36.49 7.46 6.02
CA LEU A 97 -35.36 6.59 5.67
C LEU A 97 -34.69 6.03 6.93
N ILE A 98 -34.40 6.90 7.90
CA ILE A 98 -33.79 6.51 9.18
C ILE A 98 -34.62 5.41 9.85
N SER A 99 -35.94 5.58 9.86
CA SER A 99 -36.92 4.70 10.48
C SER A 99 -36.95 3.32 9.82
N LEU A 100 -37.14 3.30 8.51
CA LEU A 100 -37.23 2.07 7.72
C LEU A 100 -35.93 1.26 7.82
N ILE A 101 -34.78 1.93 7.65
CA ILE A 101 -33.47 1.27 7.73
C ILE A 101 -33.22 0.70 9.12
N SER A 102 -33.47 1.48 10.20
CA SER A 102 -33.22 1.02 11.57
C SER A 102 -34.03 -0.22 11.91
N TRP A 103 -35.30 -0.24 11.49
CA TRP A 103 -36.21 -1.34 11.73
C TRP A 103 -35.85 -2.58 10.90
N LEU A 104 -35.53 -2.41 9.61
CA LEU A 104 -35.11 -3.51 8.75
C LEU A 104 -33.79 -4.13 9.20
N LYS A 105 -32.83 -3.32 9.67
CA LYS A 105 -31.59 -3.81 10.31
C LYS A 105 -31.91 -4.64 11.54
N HIS A 106 -32.80 -4.14 12.41
CA HIS A 106 -33.19 -4.85 13.62
C HIS A 106 -33.83 -6.21 13.29
N TYR A 107 -34.82 -6.24 12.40
CA TYR A 107 -35.50 -7.48 12.01
C TYR A 107 -34.54 -8.49 11.36
N ALA A 108 -33.65 -8.03 10.46
CA ALA A 108 -32.65 -8.88 9.83
C ALA A 108 -31.63 -9.45 10.84
N GLN A 109 -31.24 -8.67 11.87
CA GLN A 109 -30.36 -9.14 12.93
C GLN A 109 -31.05 -10.15 13.85
N LEU A 110 -32.34 -9.96 14.16
CA LEU A 110 -33.13 -10.96 14.90
C LEU A 110 -33.23 -12.27 14.13
N TYR A 111 -33.47 -12.21 12.82
CA TYR A 111 -33.42 -13.38 11.96
C TYR A 111 -32.04 -14.06 11.98
N ALA A 112 -30.94 -13.31 11.86
CA ALA A 112 -29.59 -13.86 11.96
C ALA A 112 -29.33 -14.58 13.30
N PHE A 113 -29.83 -14.01 14.40
CA PHE A 113 -29.74 -14.63 15.73
C PHE A 113 -30.51 -15.94 15.84
N VAL A 114 -31.73 -16.00 15.29
CA VAL A 114 -32.53 -17.24 15.30
C VAL A 114 -31.92 -18.29 14.36
N PHE A 115 -31.42 -17.84 13.22
CA PHE A 115 -30.74 -18.66 12.22
C PHE A 115 -29.50 -19.35 12.80
N ILE A 116 -28.61 -18.62 13.47
CA ILE A 116 -27.37 -19.18 14.01
C ILE A 116 -27.64 -20.25 15.08
N ASN A 117 -28.69 -20.05 15.87
CA ASN A 117 -29.14 -20.93 16.95
C ASN A 117 -30.01 -22.13 16.49
N ASP A 118 -30.05 -22.39 15.18
CA ASP A 118 -30.71 -23.56 14.55
C ASP A 118 -32.18 -23.76 14.95
N SER A 119 -32.94 -22.66 15.02
CA SER A 119 -34.39 -22.77 15.27
C SER A 119 -35.12 -23.37 14.07
N HIS A 120 -36.17 -24.13 14.34
CA HIS A 120 -37.04 -24.76 13.34
C HIS A 120 -38.40 -24.08 13.24
N HIS A 121 -38.50 -22.81 13.64
CA HIS A 121 -39.75 -22.06 13.58
C HIS A 121 -40.23 -21.85 12.14
N ALA A 122 -41.52 -22.09 11.87
CA ALA A 122 -42.09 -22.08 10.51
C ALA A 122 -41.88 -20.74 9.77
N ILE A 123 -41.86 -19.62 10.49
CA ILE A 123 -41.64 -18.29 9.91
C ILE A 123 -40.30 -18.16 9.17
N LEU A 124 -39.29 -18.94 9.55
CA LEU A 124 -37.97 -18.88 8.92
C LEU A 124 -38.02 -19.32 7.47
N GLU A 125 -38.88 -20.28 7.12
CA GLU A 125 -39.08 -20.69 5.73
C GLU A 125 -39.67 -19.58 4.87
N ASP A 126 -40.57 -18.77 5.43
CA ASP A 126 -41.21 -17.67 4.71
C ASP A 126 -40.25 -16.48 4.55
N ILE A 127 -39.44 -16.19 5.56
CA ILE A 127 -38.33 -15.25 5.46
C ILE A 127 -37.31 -15.73 4.42
N ASP A 128 -36.95 -17.02 4.43
CA ASP A 128 -36.04 -17.61 3.45
C ASP A 128 -36.57 -17.46 2.02
N LYS A 129 -37.86 -17.75 1.78
CA LYS A 129 -38.51 -17.54 0.47
C LYS A 129 -38.45 -16.07 0.07
N LEU A 130 -38.71 -15.13 0.97
CA LEU A 130 -38.61 -13.70 0.68
C LEU A 130 -37.17 -13.32 0.30
N LEU A 131 -36.16 -13.87 0.98
CA LEU A 131 -34.75 -13.67 0.67
C LEU A 131 -34.30 -14.38 -0.62
N THR A 132 -35.08 -15.30 -1.21
CA THR A 132 -34.79 -15.83 -2.56
C THR A 132 -35.23 -14.92 -3.70
N ARG A 133 -36.05 -13.89 -3.42
CA ARG A 133 -36.58 -12.97 -4.43
C ARG A 133 -35.53 -11.97 -4.89
N ASP A 134 -34.99 -12.20 -6.08
CA ASP A 134 -33.94 -11.35 -6.69
C ASP A 134 -34.52 -10.15 -7.47
N ASP A 135 -35.84 -10.10 -7.66
CA ASP A 135 -36.58 -8.91 -8.09
C ASP A 135 -36.53 -7.79 -7.05
N PHE A 136 -36.20 -8.11 -5.80
CA PHE A 136 -35.93 -7.12 -4.76
C PHE A 136 -34.46 -6.75 -4.65
N LEU A 137 -34.00 -5.72 -5.37
CA LEU A 137 -32.59 -5.25 -5.33
C LEU A 137 -32.09 -5.01 -3.89
N PHE A 138 -32.94 -4.46 -3.02
CA PHE A 138 -32.61 -4.21 -1.61
C PHE A 138 -32.49 -5.49 -0.77
N CYS A 139 -33.11 -6.61 -1.17
CA CYS A 139 -32.89 -7.90 -0.52
C CYS A 139 -31.43 -8.32 -0.59
N SER A 140 -30.69 -7.94 -1.64
CA SER A 140 -29.24 -8.22 -1.72
C SER A 140 -28.46 -7.55 -0.59
N THR A 141 -28.82 -6.31 -0.22
CA THR A 141 -28.23 -5.58 0.92
C THR A 141 -28.56 -6.26 2.25
N ILE A 142 -29.81 -6.71 2.43
CA ILE A 142 -30.23 -7.44 3.63
C ILE A 142 -29.51 -8.79 3.75
N LYS A 143 -29.45 -9.59 2.68
CA LYS A 143 -28.72 -10.87 2.64
C LYS A 143 -27.26 -10.69 3.08
N LEU A 144 -26.59 -9.65 2.57
CA LEU A 144 -25.21 -9.32 2.95
C LEU A 144 -25.10 -8.94 4.43
N PHE A 145 -25.99 -8.09 4.93
CA PHE A 145 -26.00 -7.70 6.35
C PHE A 145 -26.17 -8.91 7.27
N ILE A 146 -27.10 -9.82 6.94
CA ILE A 146 -27.32 -11.07 7.68
C ILE A 146 -26.05 -11.90 7.74
N ILE A 147 -25.37 -12.11 6.61
CA ILE A 147 -24.14 -12.92 6.58
C ILE A 147 -23.04 -12.30 7.43
N LYS A 148 -22.86 -10.97 7.37
CA LYS A 148 -21.90 -10.29 8.22
C LYS A 148 -22.27 -10.44 9.71
N GLN A 149 -23.57 -10.36 10.07
CA GLN A 149 -24.04 -10.57 11.45
C GLN A 149 -23.75 -11.98 11.93
N LEU A 150 -23.93 -13.00 11.07
CA LEU A 150 -23.60 -14.38 11.39
C LEU A 150 -22.11 -14.58 11.69
N CYS A 151 -21.21 -14.04 10.85
CA CYS A 151 -19.77 -14.07 11.10
C CYS A 151 -19.42 -13.39 12.43
N GLN A 152 -20.01 -12.22 12.70
CA GLN A 152 -19.76 -11.44 13.91
C GLN A 152 -20.27 -12.14 15.18
N MET A 153 -21.50 -12.64 15.17
CA MET A 153 -22.13 -13.34 16.30
C MET A 153 -21.42 -14.65 16.64
N SER A 154 -20.93 -15.37 15.63
CA SER A 154 -20.15 -16.59 15.85
C SER A 154 -18.67 -16.35 16.11
N ASN A 155 -18.16 -15.13 15.90
CA ASN A 155 -16.72 -14.82 15.93
C ASN A 155 -15.89 -15.76 15.04
N ILE A 156 -16.33 -15.94 13.80
CA ILE A 156 -15.71 -16.84 12.82
C ILE A 156 -15.48 -16.13 11.49
N THR A 157 -14.59 -16.69 10.66
CA THR A 157 -14.40 -16.18 9.29
C THR A 157 -15.56 -16.59 8.38
N LEU A 158 -15.71 -15.94 7.22
CA LEU A 158 -16.69 -16.37 6.22
C LEU A 158 -16.46 -17.83 5.80
N ASN A 159 -15.21 -18.27 5.70
CA ASN A 159 -14.89 -19.65 5.31
C ASN A 159 -15.37 -20.66 6.35
N ASP A 160 -15.19 -20.35 7.63
CA ASP A 160 -15.71 -21.20 8.71
C ASP A 160 -17.25 -21.19 8.72
N LEU A 161 -17.87 -20.03 8.46
CA LEU A 161 -19.34 -19.92 8.36
C LEU A 161 -19.88 -20.77 7.21
N ARG A 162 -19.17 -20.82 6.07
CA ARG A 162 -19.53 -21.68 4.92
C ARG A 162 -19.59 -23.14 5.33
N ASP A 163 -18.58 -23.63 6.05
CA ASP A 163 -18.52 -25.01 6.50
C ASP A 163 -19.66 -25.37 7.48
N ILE A 164 -20.09 -24.41 8.31
CA ILE A 164 -21.23 -24.59 9.22
C ILE A 164 -22.56 -24.68 8.45
N ILE A 165 -22.75 -23.83 7.43
CA ILE A 165 -24.04 -23.69 6.74
C ILE A 165 -24.18 -24.66 5.55
N ILE A 166 -23.10 -25.27 5.06
CA ILE A 166 -23.11 -26.13 3.86
C ILE A 166 -24.15 -27.26 3.93
N ASN A 167 -24.44 -27.76 5.13
CA ASN A 167 -25.39 -28.83 5.39
C ASN A 167 -26.82 -28.35 5.73
N ARG A 168 -27.04 -27.03 5.86
CA ARG A 168 -28.37 -26.45 6.13
C ARG A 168 -29.19 -26.33 4.84
N ASN A 169 -30.49 -26.56 4.92
CA ASN A 169 -31.40 -26.51 3.77
C ASN A 169 -31.95 -25.10 3.51
N VAL A 170 -31.07 -24.12 3.31
CA VAL A 170 -31.43 -22.71 3.13
C VAL A 170 -31.12 -22.30 1.69
N THR A 171 -32.16 -22.04 0.90
CA THR A 171 -32.04 -21.86 -0.55
C THR A 171 -31.41 -20.55 -0.95
N TRP A 172 -31.70 -19.45 -0.25
CA TRP A 172 -31.18 -18.12 -0.61
C TRP A 172 -29.67 -17.96 -0.38
N ILE A 173 -29.12 -18.69 0.60
CA ILE A 173 -27.72 -18.57 1.00
C ILE A 173 -26.80 -19.52 0.22
N ARG A 174 -27.34 -20.64 -0.32
CA ARG A 174 -26.57 -21.64 -1.09
C ARG A 174 -25.81 -21.05 -2.28
N PRO A 175 -26.39 -20.16 -3.11
CA PRO A 175 -25.65 -19.49 -4.18
C PRO A 175 -24.45 -18.66 -3.70
N MET A 176 -24.45 -18.24 -2.43
CA MET A 176 -23.38 -17.44 -1.81
C MET A 176 -22.31 -18.30 -1.11
N ILE A 177 -22.63 -19.56 -0.78
CA ILE A 177 -21.81 -20.45 0.06
C ILE A 177 -21.24 -21.67 -0.70
N ALA A 178 -21.90 -22.12 -1.77
CA ALA A 178 -21.47 -23.29 -2.53
C ALA A 178 -20.18 -23.00 -3.34
N LEU A 179 -19.02 -23.35 -2.78
CA LEU A 179 -17.74 -23.31 -3.46
C LEU A 179 -17.57 -24.53 -4.38
N THR A 180 -17.53 -24.30 -5.68
CA THR A 180 -16.93 -25.26 -6.61
C THR A 180 -15.41 -25.29 -6.43
N THR A 181 -14.75 -26.42 -6.65
CA THR A 181 -13.28 -26.53 -6.54
C THR A 181 -12.56 -25.56 -7.49
N SER A 182 -13.20 -25.17 -8.60
CA SER A 182 -12.74 -24.14 -9.53
C SER A 182 -12.88 -22.70 -8.98
N GLN A 183 -13.75 -22.46 -7.99
CA GLN A 183 -13.88 -21.18 -7.30
C GLN A 183 -12.76 -20.93 -6.29
N LYS A 184 -12.25 -21.93 -5.56
CA LYS A 184 -11.11 -21.73 -4.63
C LYS A 184 -9.85 -21.21 -5.33
N THR A 185 -9.51 -21.76 -6.51
CA THR A 185 -8.38 -21.26 -7.30
C THR A 185 -8.68 -19.89 -7.93
N LYS A 186 -9.94 -19.60 -8.29
CA LYS A 186 -10.38 -18.26 -8.73
C LYS A 186 -10.35 -17.24 -7.57
N GLU A 187 -10.66 -17.63 -6.35
CA GLU A 187 -10.63 -16.78 -5.15
C GLU A 187 -9.20 -16.43 -4.78
N ILE A 188 -8.27 -17.39 -4.80
CA ILE A 188 -6.82 -17.10 -4.63
C ILE A 188 -6.33 -16.15 -5.73
N ARG A 189 -6.78 -16.32 -6.99
CA ARG A 189 -6.45 -15.38 -8.09
C ARG A 189 -7.00 -13.98 -7.86
N ARG A 190 -8.18 -13.86 -7.24
CA ARG A 190 -8.87 -12.58 -7.01
C ARG A 190 -8.38 -11.87 -5.76
N SER A 191 -7.91 -12.61 -4.74
CA SER A 191 -7.33 -12.04 -3.52
C SER A 191 -5.90 -11.51 -3.71
N LEU A 192 -5.20 -11.92 -4.78
CA LEU A 192 -3.83 -11.49 -5.06
C LEU A 192 -3.83 -10.21 -5.89
N ILE A 193 -3.27 -9.14 -5.34
CA ILE A 193 -3.11 -7.86 -6.05
C ILE A 193 -1.80 -7.88 -6.83
N LEU A 194 -1.89 -7.90 -8.16
CA LEU A 194 -0.73 -7.94 -9.05
C LEU A 194 -0.24 -6.52 -9.41
N PRO A 195 1.07 -6.33 -9.69
CA PRO A 195 1.62 -5.05 -10.11
C PRO A 195 0.97 -4.58 -11.42
N THR A 196 0.10 -3.59 -11.34
CA THR A 196 -0.71 -3.08 -12.46
C THR A 196 -0.55 -1.55 -12.56
N PRO A 197 -0.30 -0.97 -13.75
CA PRO A 197 -0.07 0.47 -13.91
C PRO A 197 -1.36 1.31 -13.87
N LEU A 198 -2.20 1.11 -12.85
CA LEU A 198 -3.56 1.67 -12.75
C LEU A 198 -3.63 3.20 -12.79
N PHE A 199 -2.54 3.90 -12.46
CA PHE A 199 -2.53 5.37 -12.36
C PHE A 199 -1.70 6.08 -13.44
N GLU A 200 -0.76 5.39 -14.09
CA GLU A 200 0.19 6.02 -15.03
C GLU A 200 0.00 5.54 -16.47
N CYS A 201 -0.39 4.28 -16.68
CA CYS A 201 -0.50 3.68 -18.01
C CYS A 201 -1.73 2.77 -18.14
N TYR A 202 -2.81 3.06 -17.43
CA TYR A 202 -3.97 2.18 -17.34
C TYR A 202 -4.57 1.82 -18.71
N ASP A 203 -4.86 2.82 -19.54
CA ASP A 203 -5.43 2.63 -20.87
C ASP A 203 -4.52 1.83 -21.79
N GLU A 204 -3.21 2.10 -21.71
CA GLU A 204 -2.20 1.40 -22.49
C GLU A 204 -2.06 -0.06 -22.04
N PHE A 205 -2.13 -0.32 -20.73
CA PHE A 205 -2.12 -1.68 -20.20
C PHE A 205 -3.36 -2.46 -20.61
N ILE A 206 -4.56 -1.85 -20.56
CA ILE A 206 -5.78 -2.47 -21.09
C ILE A 206 -5.62 -2.82 -22.57
N ARG A 207 -5.04 -1.92 -23.37
CA ARG A 207 -4.81 -2.15 -24.79
C ARG A 207 -3.86 -3.32 -25.03
N VAL A 208 -2.75 -3.38 -24.29
CA VAL A 208 -1.76 -4.47 -24.34
C VAL A 208 -2.40 -5.79 -23.94
N ASP A 209 -3.10 -5.81 -22.80
CA ASP A 209 -3.79 -6.98 -22.30
C ASP A 209 -4.81 -7.53 -23.30
N ARG A 210 -5.63 -6.67 -23.91
CA ARG A 210 -6.58 -7.11 -24.94
C ARG A 210 -5.90 -7.83 -26.11
N ILE A 211 -4.75 -7.33 -26.57
CA ILE A 211 -3.99 -7.93 -27.68
C ILE A 211 -3.40 -9.28 -27.27
N LEU A 212 -2.88 -9.35 -26.04
CA LEU A 212 -2.18 -10.54 -25.55
C LEU A 212 -3.13 -11.60 -25.02
N THR A 213 -4.37 -11.28 -24.63
CA THR A 213 -5.32 -12.22 -24.03
C THR A 213 -6.42 -12.66 -25.01
N ASN A 214 -6.89 -11.79 -25.94
CA ASN A 214 -8.02 -12.11 -26.82
C ASN A 214 -7.58 -12.44 -28.25
N ASN A 215 -7.78 -13.69 -28.70
CA ASN A 215 -7.53 -14.13 -30.08
C ASN A 215 -6.13 -13.76 -30.61
N VAL A 216 -5.11 -14.19 -29.87
CA VAL A 216 -3.71 -13.81 -30.10
C VAL A 216 -3.23 -14.18 -31.50
N LYS A 217 -2.93 -13.18 -32.33
CA LYS A 217 -2.26 -13.37 -33.62
C LYS A 217 -0.81 -12.94 -33.52
N ILE A 218 0.09 -13.74 -34.11
CA ILE A 218 1.53 -13.46 -34.15
C ILE A 218 1.82 -12.07 -34.72
N ASN A 219 1.07 -11.63 -35.73
CA ASN A 219 1.25 -10.31 -36.35
C ASN A 219 0.91 -9.16 -35.39
N ASP A 220 -0.09 -9.32 -34.54
CA ASP A 220 -0.49 -8.29 -33.58
C ASP A 220 0.57 -8.16 -32.49
N ILE A 221 1.14 -9.28 -32.03
CA ILE A 221 2.28 -9.27 -31.10
C ILE A 221 3.52 -8.66 -31.75
N ARG A 222 3.82 -9.01 -33.01
CA ARG A 222 4.95 -8.42 -33.75
C ARG A 222 4.80 -6.90 -33.88
N GLN A 223 3.58 -6.41 -34.13
CA GLN A 223 3.30 -4.97 -34.14
C GLN A 223 3.48 -4.35 -32.76
N LEU A 224 3.07 -5.05 -31.69
CA LEU A 224 3.24 -4.59 -30.33
C LEU A 224 4.72 -4.49 -29.93
N VAL A 225 5.54 -5.48 -30.29
CA VAL A 225 7.01 -5.47 -30.11
C VAL A 225 7.63 -4.27 -30.84
N LYS A 226 7.20 -3.98 -32.07
CA LYS A 226 7.66 -2.77 -32.79
C LYS A 226 7.28 -1.47 -32.07
N GLN A 227 6.09 -1.40 -31.45
CA GLN A 227 5.69 -0.23 -30.68
C GLN A 227 6.53 -0.07 -29.40
N CYS A 228 6.92 -1.18 -28.78
CA CYS A 228 7.82 -1.18 -27.61
C CYS A 228 9.16 -0.50 -27.92
N GLN A 229 9.65 -0.51 -29.17
CA GLN A 229 10.90 0.17 -29.53
C GLN A 229 10.84 1.70 -29.37
N ILE A 230 9.64 2.29 -29.40
CA ILE A 230 9.45 3.75 -29.50
C ILE A 230 8.73 4.31 -28.26
N LYS A 231 7.89 3.50 -27.62
CA LYS A 231 7.02 3.93 -26.52
C LYS A 231 7.37 3.23 -25.21
N GLN A 232 7.85 4.01 -24.23
CA GLN A 232 8.19 3.53 -22.89
C GLN A 232 7.00 2.88 -22.20
N GLU A 233 5.82 3.51 -22.25
CA GLU A 233 4.59 3.03 -21.62
C GLU A 233 4.19 1.66 -22.20
N THR A 234 4.25 1.49 -23.52
CA THR A 234 3.97 0.22 -24.19
C THR A 234 4.98 -0.86 -23.78
N PHE A 235 6.27 -0.51 -23.75
CA PHE A 235 7.32 -1.44 -23.33
C PHE A 235 7.07 -1.92 -21.89
N TYR A 236 6.82 -0.98 -20.97
CA TYR A 236 6.53 -1.28 -19.57
C TYR A 236 5.30 -2.19 -19.45
N CYS A 237 4.16 -1.78 -20.03
CA CYS A 237 2.91 -2.53 -19.98
C CYS A 237 3.06 -3.94 -20.57
N PHE A 238 3.86 -4.09 -21.63
CA PHE A 238 4.17 -5.39 -22.23
C PHE A 238 4.90 -6.32 -21.26
N ILE A 239 5.95 -5.85 -20.58
CA ILE A 239 6.65 -6.66 -19.57
C ILE A 239 5.77 -6.94 -18.36
N ILE A 240 4.99 -5.96 -17.89
CA ILE A 240 4.05 -6.15 -16.77
C ILE A 240 3.02 -7.23 -17.06
N TRP A 241 2.51 -7.29 -18.29
CA TRP A 241 1.60 -8.35 -18.69
C TRP A 241 2.27 -9.73 -18.57
N PHE A 242 3.53 -9.87 -18.97
CA PHE A 242 4.28 -11.12 -18.76
C PHE A 242 4.53 -11.42 -17.29
N ILE A 243 4.66 -10.41 -16.42
CA ILE A 243 4.74 -10.59 -14.96
C ILE A 243 3.38 -11.06 -14.39
N HIS A 244 2.26 -10.57 -14.93
CA HIS A 244 0.93 -11.10 -14.57
C HIS A 244 0.78 -12.55 -15.02
N TYR A 245 1.17 -12.85 -16.27
CA TYR A 245 1.18 -14.20 -16.80
C TYR A 245 2.06 -15.14 -15.95
N TYR A 246 3.20 -14.64 -15.48
CA TYR A 246 4.13 -15.35 -14.62
C TYR A 246 3.53 -15.80 -13.29
N ALA A 247 2.63 -15.01 -12.69
CA ALA A 247 1.98 -15.31 -11.42
C ALA A 247 1.23 -16.66 -11.41
N ARG A 248 0.87 -17.20 -12.58
CA ARG A 248 0.24 -18.53 -12.71
C ARG A 248 1.02 -19.64 -12.00
N PHE A 249 2.36 -19.57 -11.98
CA PHE A 249 3.23 -20.58 -11.37
C PHE A 249 3.16 -20.62 -9.84
N TYR A 250 2.69 -19.53 -9.22
CA TYR A 250 2.35 -19.51 -7.80
C TYR A 250 0.97 -20.10 -7.54
N ILE A 251 0.01 -19.81 -8.42
CA ILE A 251 -1.42 -20.09 -8.19
C ILE A 251 -1.80 -21.54 -8.48
N ASN A 252 -1.18 -22.16 -9.49
CA ASN A 252 -1.56 -23.48 -9.97
C ASN A 252 -0.40 -24.47 -9.78
N ASP A 253 -0.60 -25.50 -8.96
CA ASP A 253 0.36 -26.60 -8.78
C ASP A 253 0.54 -27.48 -10.03
N ASP A 254 -0.48 -27.52 -10.90
CA ASP A 254 -0.61 -28.50 -11.98
C ASP A 254 -0.77 -27.80 -13.34
N ILE A 255 0.13 -26.85 -13.66
CA ILE A 255 0.14 -26.22 -14.98
C ILE A 255 0.71 -27.23 -15.97
N SER A 256 -0.16 -27.83 -16.78
CA SER A 256 0.24 -28.25 -18.13
C SER A 256 0.84 -27.00 -18.79
N LEU A 257 2.17 -26.95 -18.87
CA LEU A 257 2.97 -25.84 -19.39
C LEU A 257 2.33 -25.33 -20.68
N ASN A 258 1.52 -24.26 -20.59
CA ASN A 258 1.05 -23.57 -21.77
C ASN A 258 2.27 -22.84 -22.32
N ASN A 259 2.96 -23.56 -23.21
CA ASN A 259 4.21 -23.14 -23.85
C ASN A 259 3.97 -22.21 -25.02
N TYR A 260 2.75 -21.73 -25.24
CA TYR A 260 2.43 -20.88 -26.39
C TYR A 260 3.35 -19.65 -26.45
N TYR A 261 3.39 -18.81 -25.41
CA TYR A 261 4.25 -17.62 -25.44
C TYR A 261 5.73 -17.97 -25.39
N GLN A 262 6.12 -19.05 -24.70
CA GLN A 262 7.50 -19.52 -24.75
C GLN A 262 7.92 -19.83 -26.19
N GLN A 263 7.15 -20.66 -26.90
CA GLN A 263 7.43 -21.03 -28.28
C GLN A 263 7.39 -19.80 -29.20
N LEU A 264 6.42 -18.91 -29.01
CA LEU A 264 6.31 -17.67 -29.75
C LEU A 264 7.57 -16.80 -29.59
N ILE A 265 8.05 -16.62 -28.36
CA ILE A 265 9.24 -15.82 -28.05
C ILE A 265 10.51 -16.50 -28.59
N GLU A 266 10.67 -17.80 -28.37
CA GLU A 266 11.91 -18.52 -28.71
C GLU A 266 12.03 -18.86 -30.19
N LYS A 267 10.91 -19.18 -30.86
CA LYS A 267 10.91 -19.67 -32.26
C LYS A 267 10.43 -18.64 -33.27
N ASP A 268 9.33 -17.94 -32.98
CA ASP A 268 8.63 -17.13 -34.00
C ASP A 268 9.04 -15.65 -34.01
N LEU A 269 9.41 -15.09 -32.85
CA LEU A 269 9.68 -13.66 -32.65
C LEU A 269 11.07 -13.38 -32.03
N SER A 270 11.95 -14.37 -31.96
CA SER A 270 13.23 -14.24 -31.23
C SER A 270 14.08 -13.07 -31.74
N ARG A 271 14.14 -12.87 -33.07
CA ARG A 271 14.88 -11.76 -33.68
C ARG A 271 14.26 -10.41 -33.31
N GLU A 272 12.96 -10.24 -33.52
CA GLU A 272 12.26 -9.00 -33.23
C GLU A 272 12.32 -8.63 -31.74
N ILE A 273 12.25 -9.62 -30.86
CA ILE A 273 12.38 -9.41 -29.42
C ILE A 273 13.82 -9.03 -29.05
N ILE A 274 14.84 -9.70 -29.56
CA ILE A 274 16.23 -9.34 -29.29
C ILE A 274 16.54 -7.93 -29.82
N ASP A 275 16.05 -7.58 -31.01
CA ASP A 275 16.25 -6.25 -31.59
C ASP A 275 15.59 -5.14 -30.76
N CYS A 276 14.45 -5.42 -30.13
CA CYS A 276 13.71 -4.46 -29.30
C CYS A 276 14.22 -4.40 -27.85
N PHE A 277 14.42 -5.55 -27.22
CA PHE A 277 14.63 -5.70 -25.78
C PHE A 277 16.08 -6.02 -25.39
N ASP A 278 16.99 -6.13 -26.37
CA ASP A 278 18.31 -6.77 -26.24
C ASP A 278 18.22 -8.21 -25.69
N LEU A 279 19.38 -8.85 -25.55
CA LEU A 279 19.48 -10.18 -24.92
C LEU A 279 18.94 -10.18 -23.48
N LEU A 280 19.09 -9.06 -22.77
CA LEU A 280 18.65 -8.89 -21.39
C LEU A 280 17.12 -9.08 -21.26
N GLY A 281 16.33 -8.32 -22.01
CA GLY A 281 14.87 -8.44 -21.95
C GLY A 281 14.34 -9.70 -22.63
N TYR A 282 15.01 -10.21 -23.68
CA TYR A 282 14.71 -11.53 -24.23
C TYR A 282 14.80 -12.64 -23.16
N LYS A 283 15.91 -12.70 -22.41
CA LYS A 283 16.10 -13.67 -21.32
C LYS A 283 15.02 -13.54 -20.25
N LEU A 284 14.68 -12.31 -19.85
CA LEU A 284 13.60 -12.07 -18.88
C LEU A 284 12.27 -12.65 -19.38
N LEU A 285 11.86 -12.36 -20.61
CA LEU A 285 10.61 -12.84 -21.18
C LEU A 285 10.54 -14.38 -21.22
N VAL A 286 11.65 -15.03 -21.61
CA VAL A 286 11.75 -16.49 -21.59
C VAL A 286 11.63 -17.03 -20.15
N PHE A 287 12.29 -16.41 -19.18
CA PHE A 287 12.23 -16.83 -17.77
C PHE A 287 10.85 -16.64 -17.14
N LEU A 288 10.14 -15.55 -17.46
CA LEU A 288 8.74 -15.36 -17.06
C LEU A 288 7.81 -16.42 -17.65
N CYS A 289 8.13 -16.97 -18.84
CA CYS A 289 7.36 -18.05 -19.44
C CYS A 289 7.66 -19.44 -18.85
N THR A 290 8.88 -19.65 -18.34
CA THR A 290 9.44 -20.96 -17.95
C THR A 290 9.63 -21.16 -16.45
N ASN A 291 9.24 -20.18 -15.64
CA ASN A 291 9.40 -20.17 -14.19
C ASN A 291 10.83 -20.05 -13.65
N PHE A 292 11.76 -19.53 -14.44
CA PHE A 292 13.20 -19.49 -14.14
C PHE A 292 13.80 -20.91 -13.96
N ASN A 293 15.08 -21.07 -14.31
CA ASN A 293 15.66 -22.39 -14.63
C ASN A 293 15.81 -23.37 -13.44
N ASN A 294 15.51 -23.00 -12.20
CA ASN A 294 15.57 -23.92 -11.04
C ASN A 294 14.99 -23.30 -9.75
N ASN A 295 14.66 -24.14 -8.76
CA ASN A 295 14.24 -23.73 -7.40
C ASN A 295 15.31 -22.90 -6.66
N SER A 296 16.57 -22.93 -7.12
CA SER A 296 17.67 -22.15 -6.53
C SER A 296 17.67 -20.67 -6.95
N ASN A 297 16.97 -20.32 -8.03
CA ASN A 297 16.87 -18.94 -8.49
C ASN A 297 15.92 -18.15 -7.58
N TYR A 298 16.31 -16.93 -7.19
CA TYR A 298 15.49 -16.09 -6.32
C TYR A 298 14.06 -15.86 -6.83
N PHE A 299 13.89 -15.72 -8.15
CA PHE A 299 12.63 -15.37 -8.77
C PHE A 299 11.68 -16.55 -8.92
N TYR A 300 12.16 -17.81 -8.83
CA TYR A 300 11.36 -19.02 -9.01
C TYR A 300 10.10 -19.03 -8.12
N LEU A 301 8.93 -19.22 -8.72
CA LEU A 301 7.65 -19.28 -7.99
C LEU A 301 7.22 -20.72 -7.72
N ASN A 302 6.64 -20.94 -6.53
CA ASN A 302 5.91 -22.16 -6.20
C ASN A 302 4.77 -21.85 -5.23
N SER A 303 3.75 -22.71 -5.23
CA SER A 303 2.53 -22.58 -4.40
C SER A 303 2.76 -22.61 -2.90
N LYS A 304 3.91 -23.12 -2.43
CA LYS A 304 4.23 -23.23 -0.99
C LYS A 304 4.84 -21.95 -0.43
N MET A 305 5.16 -20.97 -1.27
CA MET A 305 5.69 -19.68 -0.83
C MET A 305 4.65 -18.90 -0.05
N THR A 306 5.08 -18.04 0.87
CA THR A 306 4.16 -17.10 1.52
C THR A 306 3.75 -16.00 0.54
N ILE A 307 2.60 -15.37 0.78
CA ILE A 307 2.11 -14.22 0.00
C ILE A 307 3.16 -13.09 -0.02
N ASP A 308 3.82 -12.84 1.10
CA ASP A 308 4.87 -11.81 1.19
C ASP A 308 6.08 -12.16 0.32
N GLN A 309 6.54 -13.43 0.36
CA GLN A 309 7.64 -13.88 -0.51
C GLN A 309 7.27 -13.74 -1.99
N PHE A 310 6.04 -14.12 -2.36
CA PHE A 310 5.52 -13.95 -3.72
C PHE A 310 5.56 -12.48 -4.17
N HIS A 311 5.00 -11.56 -3.36
CA HIS A 311 4.98 -10.15 -3.71
C HIS A 311 6.37 -9.51 -3.76
N GLN A 312 7.31 -9.93 -2.90
CA GLN A 312 8.72 -9.50 -3.00
C GLN A 312 9.34 -9.79 -4.37
N ARG A 313 9.06 -10.96 -4.98
CA ARG A 313 9.55 -11.31 -6.32
C ARG A 313 8.89 -10.41 -7.37
N LEU A 314 7.59 -10.18 -7.25
CA LEU A 314 6.86 -9.31 -8.16
C LEU A 314 7.31 -7.84 -8.07
N ILE A 315 7.62 -7.33 -6.87
CA ILE A 315 8.19 -5.97 -6.70
C ILE A 315 9.53 -5.87 -7.42
N ALA A 316 10.42 -6.85 -7.21
CA ALA A 316 11.71 -6.87 -7.88
C ALA A 316 11.54 -6.89 -9.41
N LEU A 317 10.65 -7.72 -9.93
CA LEU A 317 10.35 -7.76 -11.37
C LEU A 317 9.71 -6.45 -11.88
N ASN A 318 8.89 -5.78 -11.07
CA ASN A 318 8.29 -4.48 -11.40
C ASN A 318 9.36 -3.39 -11.58
N ILE A 319 10.35 -3.36 -10.68
CA ILE A 319 11.51 -2.45 -10.79
C ILE A 319 12.31 -2.76 -12.05
N ILE A 320 12.57 -4.04 -12.36
CA ILE A 320 13.28 -4.42 -13.58
C ILE A 320 12.49 -4.04 -14.84
N ALA A 321 11.16 -4.21 -14.84
CA ALA A 321 10.30 -3.79 -15.95
C ALA A 321 10.40 -2.28 -16.19
N LEU A 322 10.37 -1.47 -15.11
CA LEU A 322 10.57 -0.02 -15.17
C LEU A 322 11.94 0.30 -15.79
N LEU A 323 13.03 -0.26 -15.26
CA LEU A 323 14.38 0.03 -15.72
C LEU A 323 14.61 -0.39 -17.18
N LEU A 324 14.08 -1.54 -17.59
CA LEU A 324 14.15 -1.99 -18.99
C LEU A 324 13.39 -1.04 -19.93
N SER A 325 12.23 -0.52 -19.50
CA SER A 325 11.44 0.41 -20.32
C SER A 325 12.20 1.70 -20.67
N LEU A 326 13.17 2.12 -19.83
CA LEU A 326 13.98 3.32 -20.09
C LEU A 326 14.88 3.19 -21.33
N LYS A 327 15.05 1.98 -21.87
CA LYS A 327 15.73 1.74 -23.15
C LYS A 327 15.12 2.52 -24.32
N THR A 328 13.81 2.79 -24.27
CA THR A 328 13.07 3.43 -25.37
C THR A 328 13.27 4.93 -25.42
N LEU A 329 14.00 5.51 -24.45
CA LEU A 329 14.26 6.93 -24.42
C LEU A 329 15.16 7.33 -25.59
N ARG A 330 15.10 8.61 -25.99
CA ARG A 330 15.97 9.13 -27.06
C ARG A 330 17.41 9.35 -26.59
N GLN A 331 17.59 9.47 -25.30
CA GLN A 331 18.85 9.81 -24.64
C GLN A 331 18.89 9.06 -23.31
N THR A 332 20.09 8.71 -22.90
CA THR A 332 20.35 8.05 -21.61
C THR A 332 19.89 8.92 -20.46
N SER A 333 19.25 8.29 -19.49
CA SER A 333 18.87 8.86 -18.21
C SER A 333 19.69 8.26 -17.06
N TYR A 334 19.70 8.95 -15.92
CA TYR A 334 20.43 8.49 -14.73
C TYR A 334 20.00 7.07 -14.33
N LEU A 335 18.68 6.79 -14.28
CA LEU A 335 18.17 5.45 -13.97
C LEU A 335 18.44 4.43 -15.08
N SER A 336 18.39 4.83 -16.36
CA SER A 336 18.72 3.89 -17.44
C SER A 336 20.17 3.41 -17.39
N SER A 337 21.06 4.24 -16.81
CA SER A 337 22.48 3.90 -16.62
C SER A 337 22.68 2.67 -15.72
N LEU A 338 21.65 2.24 -14.97
CA LEU A 338 21.73 1.02 -14.16
C LEU A 338 21.78 -0.27 -15.01
N LEU A 339 21.17 -0.27 -16.19
CA LEU A 339 21.10 -1.43 -17.08
C LEU A 339 21.75 -1.21 -18.45
N PHE A 340 21.87 0.03 -18.91
CA PHE A 340 22.31 0.35 -20.27
C PHE A 340 23.45 1.36 -20.29
N ASP A 341 24.31 1.26 -21.30
CA ASP A 341 25.38 2.21 -21.55
C ASP A 341 24.88 3.58 -22.07
N GLU A 342 25.82 4.47 -22.39
CA GLU A 342 25.51 5.81 -22.94
C GLU A 342 24.72 5.78 -24.25
N ASN A 343 24.69 4.66 -24.97
CA ASN A 343 23.95 4.46 -26.22
C ASN A 343 22.64 3.68 -26.03
N LEU A 344 22.18 3.48 -24.78
CA LEU A 344 21.00 2.69 -24.45
C LEU A 344 21.09 1.23 -24.93
N LYS A 345 22.31 0.68 -24.94
CA LYS A 345 22.60 -0.72 -25.26
C LYS A 345 23.09 -1.47 -24.03
N MET A 346 22.84 -2.77 -24.03
CA MET A 346 23.42 -3.67 -23.04
C MET A 346 24.96 -3.57 -23.07
N PRO A 347 25.63 -3.32 -21.93
CA PRO A 347 27.08 -3.41 -21.83
C PRO A 347 27.58 -4.79 -22.26
N GLN A 348 28.71 -4.85 -22.97
CA GLN A 348 29.34 -6.12 -23.35
C GLN A 348 29.77 -6.94 -22.12
N ASN A 349 30.19 -6.25 -21.06
CA ASN A 349 30.57 -6.84 -19.79
C ASN A 349 30.00 -6.00 -18.64
N TYR A 350 28.96 -6.51 -17.99
CA TYR A 350 28.32 -5.83 -16.85
C TYR A 350 29.26 -5.69 -15.65
N THR A 351 30.14 -6.66 -15.40
CA THR A 351 31.16 -6.57 -14.35
C THR A 351 32.01 -5.31 -14.53
N THR A 352 32.60 -5.14 -15.70
CA THR A 352 33.46 -3.99 -16.00
C THR A 352 32.65 -2.69 -15.94
N TYR A 353 31.46 -2.69 -16.51
CA TYR A 353 30.57 -1.54 -16.52
C TYR A 353 30.24 -1.03 -15.10
N LEU A 354 29.86 -1.94 -14.19
CA LEU A 354 29.59 -1.61 -12.80
C LEU A 354 30.84 -1.15 -12.04
N GLN A 355 32.02 -1.67 -12.39
CA GLN A 355 33.29 -1.34 -11.75
C GLN A 355 33.91 -0.02 -12.20
N SER A 356 33.71 0.40 -13.44
CA SER A 356 34.49 1.49 -14.05
C SER A 356 33.68 2.57 -14.76
N SER A 357 32.35 2.44 -14.85
CA SER A 357 31.54 3.35 -15.67
C SER A 357 30.41 4.04 -14.92
N ILE A 358 29.84 3.41 -13.88
CA ILE A 358 28.71 3.99 -13.15
C ILE A 358 28.95 4.15 -11.64
N CYS A 359 28.34 5.19 -11.08
CA CYS A 359 28.17 5.38 -9.64
C CYS A 359 26.78 4.85 -9.26
N LEU A 360 26.70 3.88 -8.35
CA LEU A 360 25.43 3.27 -7.95
C LEU A 360 24.74 4.09 -6.85
N PRO A 361 23.42 4.35 -6.96
CA PRO A 361 22.66 5.05 -5.93
C PRO A 361 22.32 4.12 -4.76
N GLY A 362 21.93 4.71 -3.64
CA GLY A 362 21.57 4.01 -2.41
C GLY A 362 22.77 3.45 -1.65
N LEU A 363 24.00 3.77 -2.04
CA LEU A 363 25.21 3.33 -1.35
C LEU A 363 25.76 4.44 -0.47
N ILE A 364 25.95 4.17 0.82
CA ILE A 364 26.59 5.11 1.72
C ILE A 364 28.07 5.18 1.34
N SER A 365 28.48 6.31 0.79
CA SER A 365 29.88 6.65 0.58
C SER A 365 30.57 6.76 1.95
N SER A 366 31.21 5.68 2.42
CA SER A 366 31.97 5.70 3.67
C SER A 366 33.33 6.37 3.47
N ASN A 367 33.35 7.70 3.32
CA ASN A 367 34.58 8.46 3.46
C ASN A 367 34.62 9.09 4.87
N PRO A 368 35.47 8.58 5.78
CA PRO A 368 35.50 9.05 7.16
C PRO A 368 35.88 10.52 7.28
N ILE A 369 36.61 11.10 6.30
CA ILE A 369 36.91 12.54 6.25
C ILE A 369 35.63 13.33 5.98
N ILE A 370 34.85 12.92 4.98
CA ILE A 370 33.63 13.63 4.59
C ILE A 370 32.60 13.60 5.72
N THR A 371 32.34 12.41 6.29
CA THR A 371 31.42 12.26 7.43
C THR A 371 31.84 13.15 8.58
N GLN A 372 33.12 13.10 8.96
CA GLN A 372 33.65 13.94 10.04
C GLN A 372 33.52 15.45 9.72
N MET A 373 33.81 15.86 8.48
CA MET A 373 33.68 17.27 8.07
C MET A 373 32.22 17.75 8.16
N ILE A 374 31.26 16.91 7.76
CA ILE A 374 29.83 17.20 7.89
C ILE A 374 29.45 17.34 9.38
N ASP A 375 29.92 16.45 10.24
CA ASP A 375 29.65 16.48 11.68
C ASP A 375 30.21 17.76 12.33
N VAL A 376 31.45 18.14 11.99
CA VAL A 376 32.07 19.37 12.49
C VAL A 376 31.29 20.59 12.03
N ARG A 377 30.95 20.68 10.74
CA ARG A 377 30.18 21.81 10.20
C ARG A 377 28.82 21.94 10.89
N THR A 378 28.08 20.84 11.01
CA THR A 378 26.74 20.81 11.61
C THR A 378 26.79 21.21 13.07
N THR A 379 27.69 20.58 13.86
CA THR A 379 27.73 20.83 15.31
C THR A 379 28.23 22.24 15.64
N VAL A 380 29.21 22.75 14.90
CA VAL A 380 29.67 24.15 15.09
C VAL A 380 28.55 25.13 14.73
N LYS A 381 27.81 24.88 13.63
CA LYS A 381 26.69 25.74 13.23
C LYS A 381 25.58 25.77 14.28
N GLU A 382 25.16 24.61 14.79
CA GLU A 382 24.16 24.54 15.85
C GLU A 382 24.57 25.31 17.12
N ARG A 383 25.86 25.26 17.47
CA ARG A 383 26.39 25.98 18.63
C ARG A 383 26.50 27.49 18.38
N LEU A 384 26.80 27.91 17.14
CA LEU A 384 26.73 29.32 16.74
C LEU A 384 25.30 29.84 16.91
N ASP A 385 24.33 29.11 16.35
CA ASP A 385 22.91 29.49 16.37
C ASP A 385 22.35 29.57 17.81
N ARG A 386 22.91 28.78 18.73
CA ARG A 386 22.57 28.79 20.17
C ARG A 386 23.39 29.77 21.01
N GLY A 387 24.37 30.48 20.44
CA GLY A 387 25.26 31.39 21.17
C GLY A 387 26.21 30.70 22.16
N GLN A 388 26.58 29.44 21.92
CA GLN A 388 27.32 28.56 22.86
C GLN A 388 28.80 28.38 22.50
N ILE A 389 29.44 29.40 21.91
CA ILE A 389 30.83 29.34 21.44
C ILE A 389 31.73 30.32 22.18
N HIS A 390 32.74 29.77 22.87
CA HIS A 390 33.82 30.52 23.52
C HIS A 390 35.00 30.77 22.57
N GLU A 391 35.92 31.67 22.92
CA GLU A 391 37.08 32.06 22.09
C GLU A 391 37.83 30.87 21.41
N PRO A 392 38.19 29.77 22.10
CA PRO A 392 38.84 28.62 21.46
C PRO A 392 37.91 27.81 20.54
N GLY A 393 36.60 27.89 20.75
CA GLY A 393 35.58 27.28 19.90
C GLY A 393 35.18 28.15 18.70
N LYS A 394 35.70 29.39 18.58
CA LYS A 394 35.48 30.28 17.42
C LYS A 394 36.28 29.88 16.17
N PHE A 395 36.98 28.75 16.23
CA PHE A 395 37.86 28.28 15.16
C PHE A 395 37.57 26.83 14.85
N VAL A 396 37.76 26.47 13.59
CA VAL A 396 37.84 25.09 13.12
C VAL A 396 39.30 24.79 12.85
N PHE A 397 39.73 23.59 13.25
CA PHE A 397 41.11 23.17 13.12
C PHE A 397 41.20 22.00 12.15
N GLN A 398 42.25 21.98 11.35
CA GLN A 398 42.64 20.84 10.53
C GLN A 398 43.93 20.23 11.09
N CYS A 399 44.00 18.90 11.10
CA CYS A 399 45.11 18.16 11.67
C CYS A 399 46.47 18.57 11.07
N SER A 400 46.57 18.71 9.75
CA SER A 400 47.75 19.26 9.06
C SER A 400 47.45 19.44 7.57
N LYS A 401 48.35 20.08 6.82
CA LYS A 401 48.24 20.19 5.35
C LYS A 401 48.02 18.83 4.67
N ASP A 402 48.66 17.77 5.19
CA ASP A 402 48.59 16.42 4.60
C ASP A 402 47.53 15.51 5.25
N CYS A 403 46.74 16.03 6.20
CA CYS A 403 45.68 15.27 6.88
C CYS A 403 44.44 16.14 7.03
N TYR A 404 43.41 15.82 6.25
CA TYR A 404 42.16 16.58 6.18
C TYR A 404 41.21 16.35 7.36
N TYR A 405 41.62 15.60 8.39
CA TYR A 405 40.82 15.47 9.61
C TYR A 405 40.63 16.83 10.27
N MET A 406 39.38 17.25 10.42
CA MET A 406 39.00 18.48 11.09
C MET A 406 38.45 18.23 12.49
N PHE A 407 38.52 19.24 13.34
CA PHE A 407 37.98 19.19 14.70
C PHE A 407 37.75 20.62 15.22
N TYR A 408 37.03 20.73 16.32
CA TYR A 408 36.84 21.96 17.08
C TYR A 408 36.90 21.66 18.57
N PHE A 409 37.08 22.69 19.39
CA PHE A 409 37.09 22.52 20.85
C PHE A 409 35.70 22.72 21.45
N PHE A 410 35.26 21.77 22.28
CA PHE A 410 34.01 21.90 23.01
C PHE A 410 34.08 22.99 24.11
N ASN A 411 35.21 23.09 24.84
CA ASN A 411 35.47 24.04 25.95
C ASN A 411 36.94 24.54 25.92
N CYS A 412 37.57 24.82 27.08
CA CYS A 412 38.93 25.35 27.26
C CYS A 412 40.09 24.57 26.59
N GLY A 413 39.79 23.47 25.88
CA GLY A 413 40.67 22.88 24.87
C GLY A 413 41.91 22.19 25.42
N VAL A 414 42.00 21.94 26.73
CA VAL A 414 43.12 21.16 27.29
C VAL A 414 42.94 19.70 26.85
N PRO A 415 43.86 19.13 26.06
CA PRO A 415 43.79 17.74 25.62
C PRO A 415 43.89 16.84 26.84
N VAL A 416 43.11 15.77 26.84
CA VAL A 416 43.41 14.59 27.67
C VAL A 416 44.81 14.12 27.25
N ASP A 417 45.62 13.57 28.15
CA ASP A 417 47.08 13.36 28.04
C ASP A 417 47.67 12.75 26.74
N ARG A 418 46.86 12.35 25.75
CA ARG A 418 47.17 12.41 24.29
C ARG A 418 45.89 12.37 23.45
N SER A 419 45.37 13.51 23.00
CA SER A 419 44.35 13.53 21.94
C SER A 419 45.02 13.24 20.60
N LYS A 420 44.71 12.11 19.94
CA LYS A 420 45.31 11.73 18.65
C LYS A 420 44.32 11.86 17.50
N CYS A 421 44.82 12.26 16.33
CA CYS A 421 44.05 12.26 15.11
C CYS A 421 43.67 10.83 14.70
N PRO A 422 42.39 10.50 14.49
CA PRO A 422 41.96 9.16 14.08
C PRO A 422 42.52 8.70 12.72
N LEU A 423 42.89 9.64 11.84
CA LEU A 423 43.39 9.31 10.50
C LEU A 423 44.90 9.10 10.43
N CYS A 424 45.68 9.98 11.05
CA CYS A 424 47.15 9.94 10.94
C CYS A 424 47.86 9.65 12.27
N ASN A 425 47.10 9.46 13.36
CA ASN A 425 47.57 9.14 14.71
C ASN A 425 48.55 10.17 15.33
N ARG A 426 48.68 11.36 14.72
CA ARG A 426 49.46 12.49 15.26
C ARG A 426 48.68 13.19 16.38
N ASP A 427 49.40 13.79 17.31
CA ASP A 427 48.76 14.55 18.40
C ASP A 427 47.98 15.74 17.84
N ILE A 428 46.77 15.96 18.33
CA ILE A 428 45.91 17.11 18.02
C ILE A 428 45.50 17.77 19.34
N GLY A 429 45.17 19.06 19.32
CA GLY A 429 44.75 19.76 20.53
C GLY A 429 45.61 20.98 20.87
N ALA A 430 45.40 21.52 22.07
CA ALA A 430 46.04 22.74 22.55
C ALA A 430 46.98 22.47 23.74
N ALA A 431 48.21 22.97 23.72
CA ALA A 431 49.11 22.88 24.88
C ALA A 431 48.58 23.69 26.09
N GLN A 432 47.92 24.81 25.82
CA GLN A 432 47.29 25.70 26.80
C GLN A 432 46.05 26.37 26.18
N TYR A 433 45.27 27.12 26.96
CA TYR A 433 44.06 27.80 26.45
C TYR A 433 44.37 28.66 25.23
N GLY A 434 43.86 28.25 24.06
CA GLY A 434 44.05 28.94 22.78
C GLY A 434 45.43 28.75 22.11
N ILE A 435 46.35 27.97 22.69
CA ILE A 435 47.70 27.72 22.16
C ILE A 435 47.77 26.27 21.68
N LEU A 436 47.91 26.07 20.37
CA LEU A 436 48.01 24.73 19.76
C LEU A 436 49.29 24.00 20.19
N ILE A 437 49.25 22.66 20.23
CA ILE A 437 50.45 21.84 20.40
C ILE A 437 51.42 22.11 19.24
N GLU A 438 52.66 22.48 19.55
CA GLU A 438 53.75 22.64 18.59
C GLU A 438 54.18 21.27 18.04
N ARG A 439 54.08 21.09 16.71
CA ARG A 439 54.55 19.89 16.02
C ARG A 439 54.73 20.15 14.51
N GLU A 440 55.40 19.22 13.84
CA GLU A 440 55.60 19.22 12.39
C GLU A 440 54.90 18.02 11.72
N PRO A 441 54.10 18.22 10.66
CA PRO A 441 53.56 19.50 10.20
C PRO A 441 52.58 20.11 11.21
N PRO A 442 52.43 21.45 11.26
CA PRO A 442 51.59 22.13 12.23
C PRO A 442 50.10 21.88 12.00
N GLN A 443 49.33 21.99 13.08
CA GLN A 443 47.87 22.08 13.03
C GLN A 443 47.46 23.40 12.38
N ILE A 444 46.45 23.38 11.51
CA ILE A 444 45.98 24.57 10.80
C ILE A 444 44.75 25.11 11.52
N ARG A 445 44.81 26.37 11.93
CA ARG A 445 43.69 27.10 12.54
C ARG A 445 42.99 27.94 11.47
N MET A 446 41.68 27.77 11.34
CA MET A 446 40.83 28.54 10.44
C MET A 446 39.74 29.24 11.25
N SER A 447 39.35 30.44 10.83
CA SER A 447 38.08 31.00 11.29
C SER A 447 36.92 30.07 10.93
N ILE A 448 35.78 30.20 11.60
CA ILE A 448 34.60 29.38 11.31
C ILE A 448 34.18 29.51 9.83
N ASP A 449 34.16 30.72 9.29
CA ASP A 449 33.75 30.96 7.91
C ASP A 449 34.70 30.31 6.91
N GLU A 450 36.02 30.45 7.13
CA GLU A 450 37.04 29.77 6.32
C GLU A 450 36.92 28.25 6.42
N GLY A 451 36.70 27.71 7.62
CA GLY A 451 36.53 26.28 7.85
C GLY A 451 35.29 25.74 7.14
N PHE A 452 34.17 26.45 7.22
CA PHE A 452 32.94 26.08 6.51
C PHE A 452 33.12 26.17 4.99
N GLN A 453 33.79 27.20 4.49
CA GLN A 453 34.09 27.33 3.07
C GLN A 453 34.99 26.18 2.59
N PHE A 454 36.03 25.83 3.36
CA PHE A 454 36.88 24.68 3.04
C PHE A 454 36.08 23.38 2.98
N ILE A 455 35.28 23.10 4.01
CA ILE A 455 34.46 21.89 4.09
C ILE A 455 33.52 21.82 2.88
N ASN A 456 32.84 22.93 2.56
CA ASN A 456 31.91 22.99 1.44
C ASN A 456 32.63 22.73 0.10
N ASN A 457 33.77 23.38 -0.13
CA ASN A 457 34.56 23.19 -1.35
C ASN A 457 35.08 21.75 -1.47
N TYR A 458 35.55 21.17 -0.37
CA TYR A 458 36.06 19.79 -0.35
C TYR A 458 34.94 18.79 -0.66
N ILE A 459 33.75 18.95 -0.04
CA ILE A 459 32.58 18.10 -0.33
C ILE A 459 32.11 18.29 -1.78
N GLU A 460 32.10 19.52 -2.30
CA GLU A 460 31.72 19.79 -3.69
C GLU A 460 32.68 19.11 -4.68
N GLN A 461 33.99 19.23 -4.48
CA GLN A 461 34.99 18.52 -5.28
C GLN A 461 34.83 17.01 -5.16
N TYR A 462 34.69 16.50 -3.93
CA TYR A 462 34.44 15.10 -3.64
C TYR A 462 33.21 14.56 -4.39
N ASN A 463 32.17 15.37 -4.61
CA ASN A 463 30.97 14.94 -5.33
C ASN A 463 31.13 14.97 -6.85
N LYS A 464 31.99 15.84 -7.39
CA LYS A 464 32.29 15.93 -8.82
C LYS A 464 33.20 14.81 -9.32
N GLU A 465 33.97 14.20 -8.43
CA GLU A 465 34.84 13.08 -8.78
C GLU A 465 34.03 11.79 -9.06
N PRO A 466 34.30 11.11 -10.19
CA PRO A 466 33.72 9.79 -10.47
C PRO A 466 34.11 8.74 -9.43
N ARG A 467 33.13 7.99 -8.93
CA ARG A 467 33.34 6.86 -8.02
C ARG A 467 32.64 5.61 -8.51
N TYR A 468 33.36 4.88 -9.33
CA TYR A 468 32.86 3.66 -9.92
C TYR A 468 32.97 2.48 -8.96
N GLY A 469 32.09 1.50 -9.12
CA GLY A 469 32.13 0.24 -8.36
C GLY A 469 31.11 0.15 -7.24
N TYR A 470 30.64 -1.07 -7.01
CA TYR A 470 29.88 -1.44 -5.82
C TYR A 470 30.86 -1.75 -4.68
N HIS A 471 30.93 -0.88 -3.67
CA HIS A 471 31.91 -0.96 -2.58
C HIS A 471 31.31 -1.32 -1.21
N ASN A 472 30.01 -1.64 -1.14
CA ASN A 472 29.37 -1.95 0.13
C ASN A 472 29.79 -3.36 0.60
N GLN A 473 30.42 -3.42 1.77
CA GLN A 473 30.88 -4.66 2.42
C GLN A 473 30.10 -4.97 3.71
N THR A 474 29.17 -4.09 4.09
CA THR A 474 28.37 -4.21 5.30
C THR A 474 27.39 -5.37 5.14
N ARG A 475 27.33 -6.26 6.15
CA ARG A 475 26.37 -7.37 6.11
C ARG A 475 24.95 -6.84 6.28
N ALA A 476 23.97 -7.42 5.60
CA ALA A 476 22.56 -7.00 5.68
C ALA A 476 22.01 -6.95 7.12
N ILE A 477 22.49 -7.84 8.01
CA ILE A 477 22.10 -7.87 9.43
C ILE A 477 22.49 -6.58 10.19
N GLN A 478 23.53 -5.87 9.74
CA GLN A 478 24.00 -4.62 10.35
C GLN A 478 23.19 -3.40 9.89
N SER A 479 22.44 -3.51 8.80
CA SER A 479 21.54 -2.46 8.32
C SER A 479 20.35 -2.26 9.26
N ASN A 480 20.06 -1.00 9.59
CA ASN A 480 19.05 -0.61 10.56
C ASN A 480 18.05 0.42 10.00
N GLN A 481 16.92 0.60 10.68
CA GLN A 481 15.82 1.46 10.20
C GLN A 481 16.15 2.95 10.12
N TYR A 482 17.22 3.44 10.75
CA TYR A 482 17.57 4.85 10.80
C TYR A 482 18.71 5.23 9.84
N GLU A 483 19.35 4.24 9.24
CA GLU A 483 20.42 4.43 8.25
C GLU A 483 19.90 5.22 7.04
N LYS A 484 20.65 6.28 6.68
CA LYS A 484 20.39 7.13 5.51
C LYS A 484 21.67 7.82 5.06
N SER A 485 21.74 8.17 3.78
CA SER A 485 22.75 9.11 3.26
C SER A 485 22.58 10.49 3.89
N ASP A 486 23.67 11.22 4.13
CA ASP A 486 23.66 12.53 4.79
C ASP A 486 22.77 13.57 4.11
N HIS A 487 22.64 13.48 2.79
CA HIS A 487 21.89 14.44 1.97
C HIS A 487 20.39 14.11 1.86
N LEU A 488 19.94 12.94 2.33
CA LEU A 488 18.54 12.53 2.40
C LEU A 488 17.99 12.87 3.78
N ASN A 489 16.72 13.27 3.85
CA ASN A 489 16.09 13.63 5.12
C ASN A 489 15.46 12.42 5.81
N ARG A 490 14.95 11.43 5.07
CA ARG A 490 14.26 10.25 5.62
C ARG A 490 14.97 8.94 5.24
N SER A 491 15.04 8.01 6.19
CA SER A 491 15.64 6.68 5.95
C SER A 491 14.83 5.82 5.00
N ILE A 492 13.51 6.00 4.94
CA ILE A 492 12.64 5.34 3.95
C ILE A 492 13.09 5.62 2.51
N SER A 493 13.58 6.84 2.24
CA SER A 493 14.10 7.25 0.94
C SER A 493 15.34 6.48 0.56
N TYR A 494 16.29 6.45 1.50
CA TYR A 494 17.49 5.66 1.36
C TYR A 494 17.17 4.19 1.09
N ARG A 495 16.25 3.58 1.86
CA ARG A 495 15.88 2.17 1.71
C ARG A 495 15.23 1.85 0.38
N PHE A 496 14.33 2.72 -0.11
CA PHE A 496 13.70 2.54 -1.41
C PHE A 496 14.74 2.56 -2.54
N ILE A 497 15.68 3.51 -2.50
CA ILE A 497 16.72 3.64 -3.53
C ILE A 497 17.74 2.49 -3.45
N HIS A 498 18.16 2.13 -2.24
CA HIS A 498 19.05 1.00 -2.00
C HIS A 498 18.45 -0.32 -2.49
N MET A 499 17.14 -0.52 -2.26
CA MET A 499 16.38 -1.64 -2.79
C MET A 499 16.43 -1.70 -4.33
N ILE A 500 16.27 -0.57 -5.05
CA ILE A 500 16.38 -0.52 -6.52
C ILE A 500 17.75 -1.00 -6.99
N THR A 501 18.83 -0.52 -6.36
CA THR A 501 20.20 -0.96 -6.69
C THR A 501 20.39 -2.45 -6.45
N HIS A 502 19.95 -2.96 -5.30
CA HIS A 502 20.10 -4.37 -4.96
C HIS A 502 19.27 -5.30 -5.84
N VAL A 503 18.05 -4.92 -6.22
CA VAL A 503 17.25 -5.67 -7.21
C VAL A 503 17.96 -5.74 -8.55
N THR A 504 18.55 -4.62 -9.00
CA THR A 504 19.26 -4.57 -10.28
C THR A 504 20.43 -5.55 -10.28
N LEU A 505 21.23 -5.53 -9.21
CA LEU A 505 22.38 -6.42 -9.06
C LEU A 505 21.98 -7.89 -8.90
N LEU A 506 20.92 -8.17 -8.12
CA LEU A 506 20.35 -9.50 -7.95
C LEU A 506 19.87 -10.06 -9.30
N PHE A 507 19.15 -9.25 -10.08
CA PHE A 507 18.66 -9.64 -11.40
C PHE A 507 19.79 -9.95 -12.38
N LEU A 508 20.79 -9.07 -12.50
CA LEU A 508 21.96 -9.31 -13.37
C LEU A 508 22.74 -10.57 -12.96
N ASN A 509 22.86 -10.82 -11.65
CA ASN A 509 23.47 -12.04 -11.12
C ASN A 509 22.67 -13.30 -11.51
N GLU A 510 21.35 -13.29 -11.30
CA GLU A 510 20.47 -14.43 -11.63
C GLU A 510 20.42 -14.72 -13.14
N LEU A 511 20.66 -13.71 -13.99
CA LEU A 511 20.83 -13.89 -15.44
C LEU A 511 22.21 -14.39 -15.87
N SER A 512 23.12 -14.62 -14.91
CA SER A 512 24.52 -15.00 -15.13
C SER A 512 25.30 -13.97 -15.97
N LEU A 513 24.98 -12.68 -15.83
CA LEU A 513 25.65 -11.58 -16.54
C LEU A 513 26.81 -10.95 -15.75
N LEU A 514 26.96 -11.32 -14.47
CA LEU A 514 28.08 -10.92 -13.62
C LEU A 514 29.10 -12.08 -13.56
N THR A 515 30.07 -12.07 -14.47
CA THR A 515 30.98 -13.20 -14.73
C THR A 515 32.22 -13.20 -13.82
N ASP A 516 32.73 -12.02 -13.49
CA ASP A 516 33.87 -11.81 -12.60
C ASP A 516 33.49 -10.82 -11.51
N LEU A 517 33.87 -11.06 -10.25
CA LEU A 517 34.07 -10.05 -9.21
C LEU A 517 34.18 -10.70 -7.83
N ASN A 518 34.86 -9.98 -6.93
CA ASN A 518 34.66 -9.97 -5.48
C ASN A 518 33.21 -9.63 -5.03
N ILE A 519 32.23 -9.70 -5.94
CA ILE A 519 30.79 -9.40 -5.83
C ILE A 519 29.96 -10.70 -6.01
N LYS A 520 30.62 -11.86 -6.10
CA LYS A 520 30.03 -13.19 -6.33
C LYS A 520 29.24 -13.78 -5.14
N ASN A 521 28.47 -12.97 -4.43
CA ASN A 521 27.56 -13.49 -3.44
C ASN A 521 26.13 -13.16 -3.83
N SER A 522 25.49 -14.04 -4.62
CA SER A 522 24.06 -13.98 -4.91
C SER A 522 23.23 -13.86 -3.63
N LEU A 523 23.70 -14.53 -2.58
CA LEU A 523 23.13 -14.47 -1.24
C LEU A 523 23.17 -13.04 -0.68
N TYR A 524 24.25 -12.30 -0.92
CA TYR A 524 24.42 -10.94 -0.39
C TYR A 524 23.41 -9.96 -1.01
N PHE A 525 23.22 -9.98 -2.33
CA PHE A 525 22.22 -9.11 -2.98
C PHE A 525 20.80 -9.48 -2.59
N LYS A 526 20.52 -10.78 -2.49
CA LYS A 526 19.24 -11.29 -1.99
C LYS A 526 18.98 -10.82 -0.56
N GLU A 527 19.91 -11.06 0.35
CA GLU A 527 19.80 -10.71 1.77
C GLU A 527 19.55 -9.21 1.96
N HIS A 528 20.28 -8.37 1.22
CA HIS A 528 20.08 -6.93 1.29
C HIS A 528 18.75 -6.49 0.69
N PHE A 529 18.31 -7.06 -0.45
CA PHE A 529 16.99 -6.76 -0.99
C PHE A 529 15.86 -7.12 -0.01
N GLU A 530 15.89 -8.36 0.52
CA GLU A 530 14.89 -8.83 1.49
C GLU A 530 14.93 -7.97 2.77
N LYS A 531 16.13 -7.54 3.20
CA LYS A 531 16.30 -6.64 4.34
C LYS A 531 15.77 -5.24 4.08
N ASP A 532 16.05 -4.64 2.92
CA ASP A 532 15.54 -3.32 2.57
C ASP A 532 14.01 -3.32 2.50
N TYR A 533 13.42 -4.37 1.90
CA TYR A 533 11.96 -4.56 1.90
C TYR A 533 11.40 -4.68 3.33
N GLN A 534 12.04 -5.49 4.19
CA GLN A 534 11.64 -5.62 5.60
C GLN A 534 11.71 -4.28 6.34
N LEU A 535 12.78 -3.50 6.15
CA LEU A 535 12.97 -2.21 6.81
C LEU A 535 11.99 -1.15 6.30
N LEU A 536 11.68 -1.14 4.99
CA LEU A 536 10.61 -0.32 4.42
C LEU A 536 9.28 -0.68 5.06
N ARG A 537 8.94 -1.97 5.10
CA ARG A 537 7.71 -2.48 5.72
C ARG A 537 7.57 -2.04 7.18
N GLN A 538 8.66 -2.04 7.96
CA GLN A 538 8.64 -1.62 9.37
C GLN A 538 8.38 -0.12 9.58
N GLN A 539 8.59 0.71 8.56
CA GLN A 539 8.41 2.16 8.64
C GLN A 539 7.01 2.60 8.24
N LEU A 540 6.14 1.67 7.84
CA LEU A 540 4.76 1.96 7.43
C LEU A 540 3.78 1.72 8.58
N ASN A 541 2.60 2.33 8.50
CA ASN A 541 1.52 2.06 9.47
C ASN A 541 0.72 0.80 9.12
N ASP A 542 0.71 0.41 7.83
CA ASP A 542 0.07 -0.82 7.32
C ASP A 542 1.16 -1.75 6.77
N ASN A 543 1.69 -2.59 7.66
CA ASN A 543 2.83 -3.44 7.35
C ASN A 543 2.46 -4.58 6.41
N GLU A 544 1.21 -5.08 6.43
CA GLU A 544 0.84 -6.27 5.65
C GLU A 544 0.73 -5.96 4.15
N GLN A 545 0.48 -4.70 3.80
CA GLN A 545 0.15 -4.29 2.43
C GLN A 545 1.18 -3.35 1.79
N CYS A 546 2.38 -3.26 2.39
CA CYS A 546 3.51 -2.47 1.88
C CYS A 546 3.77 -2.67 0.38
N TYR A 547 3.61 -3.89 -0.12
CA TYR A 547 3.82 -4.22 -1.54
C TYR A 547 2.88 -3.46 -2.49
N ILE A 548 1.65 -3.16 -2.10
CA ILE A 548 0.67 -2.41 -2.91
C ILE A 548 1.15 -0.98 -3.10
N TRP A 549 1.60 -0.35 -2.02
CA TRP A 549 2.18 0.99 -2.06
C TRP A 549 3.44 1.03 -2.92
N LEU A 550 4.32 0.02 -2.80
CA LEU A 550 5.50 -0.09 -3.65
C LEU A 550 5.14 -0.25 -5.13
N TYR A 551 4.13 -1.05 -5.50
CA TYR A 551 3.66 -1.11 -6.88
C TYR A 551 3.24 0.26 -7.41
N LYS A 552 2.46 0.99 -6.61
CA LYS A 552 2.02 2.34 -6.97
C LYS A 552 3.20 3.29 -7.20
N ILE A 553 4.14 3.33 -6.26
CA ILE A 553 5.32 4.22 -6.33
C ILE A 553 6.23 3.88 -7.51
N ILE A 554 6.49 2.58 -7.74
CA ILE A 554 7.31 2.15 -8.88
C ILE A 554 6.64 2.56 -10.20
N ASN A 555 5.31 2.44 -10.30
CA ASN A 555 4.59 2.91 -11.49
C ASN A 555 4.76 4.42 -11.69
N HIS A 556 4.64 5.23 -10.63
CA HIS A 556 4.79 6.69 -10.70
C HIS A 556 6.15 7.13 -11.26
N MET A 557 7.20 6.31 -11.14
CA MET A 557 8.52 6.58 -11.74
C MET A 557 8.53 6.52 -13.28
N LEU A 558 7.45 6.09 -13.94
CA LEU A 558 7.29 6.20 -15.40
C LEU A 558 7.07 7.64 -15.84
N ASN A 559 6.62 8.52 -14.94
CA ASN A 559 6.41 9.92 -15.25
C ASN A 559 7.71 10.59 -15.69
N LYS A 560 7.63 11.43 -16.73
CA LYS A 560 8.76 12.17 -17.31
C LYS A 560 9.50 13.04 -16.29
N ASP A 561 8.83 13.46 -15.21
CA ASP A 561 9.43 14.24 -14.12
C ASP A 561 10.57 13.50 -13.41
N PHE A 562 10.60 12.17 -13.50
CA PHE A 562 11.66 11.33 -12.91
C PHE A 562 12.76 10.95 -13.91
N ILE A 563 12.66 11.40 -15.17
CA ILE A 563 13.62 11.08 -16.24
C ILE A 563 14.69 12.18 -16.33
N LEU A 564 15.70 12.10 -15.46
CA LEU A 564 16.87 12.97 -15.52
C LEU A 564 17.83 12.53 -16.63
N LYS A 565 18.07 13.41 -17.61
CA LYS A 565 18.97 13.15 -18.74
C LYS A 565 20.43 13.11 -18.30
N GLY A 566 21.18 12.16 -18.85
CA GLY A 566 22.62 12.02 -18.69
C GLY A 566 23.03 10.64 -18.20
N PHE A 567 24.33 10.46 -18.03
CA PHE A 567 24.94 9.20 -17.59
C PHE A 567 25.40 9.30 -16.13
N MET A 568 25.05 8.32 -15.30
CA MET A 568 25.27 8.35 -13.85
C MET A 568 26.70 7.93 -13.46
N ASN A 569 27.67 8.81 -13.72
CA ASN A 569 29.11 8.55 -13.54
C ASN A 569 29.80 9.38 -12.45
N THR A 570 29.08 10.23 -11.71
CA THR A 570 29.61 11.00 -10.57
C THR A 570 28.68 10.92 -9.37
N ASN A 571 29.23 11.14 -8.17
CA ASN A 571 28.44 11.15 -6.94
C ASN A 571 27.43 12.30 -6.90
N GLU A 572 27.75 13.44 -7.53
CA GLU A 572 26.81 14.55 -7.69
C GLU A 572 25.52 14.13 -8.41
N LYS A 573 25.63 13.34 -9.48
CA LYS A 573 24.48 12.85 -10.24
C LYS A 573 23.65 11.84 -9.44
N VAL A 574 24.32 11.01 -8.62
CA VAL A 574 23.66 10.13 -7.66
C VAL A 574 22.85 10.97 -6.66
N ILE A 575 23.47 11.96 -6.01
CA ILE A 575 22.78 12.86 -5.07
C ILE A 575 21.57 13.55 -5.73
N GLN A 576 21.69 13.97 -6.99
CA GLN A 576 20.59 14.58 -7.74
C GLN A 576 19.38 13.64 -7.90
N ILE A 577 19.60 12.37 -8.30
CA ILE A 577 18.49 11.42 -8.44
C ILE A 577 17.92 11.01 -7.08
N GLU A 578 18.76 10.81 -6.06
CA GLU A 578 18.31 10.43 -4.72
C GLU A 578 17.40 11.50 -4.11
N LYS A 579 17.80 12.78 -4.22
CA LYS A 579 16.96 13.91 -3.79
C LYS A 579 15.69 14.04 -4.61
N LEU A 580 15.76 13.87 -5.93
CA LEU A 580 14.58 13.93 -6.78
C LEU A 580 13.53 12.90 -6.36
N LEU A 581 13.95 11.66 -6.12
CA LEU A 581 13.06 10.59 -5.67
C LEU A 581 12.54 10.85 -4.26
N GLU A 582 13.38 11.33 -3.33
CA GLU A 582 12.90 11.71 -2.00
C GLU A 582 11.82 12.81 -2.07
N GLU A 583 12.14 13.93 -2.71
CA GLU A 583 11.33 15.15 -2.67
C GLU A 583 10.07 15.03 -3.53
N LYS A 584 10.15 14.41 -4.72
CA LYS A 584 9.03 14.36 -5.67
C LYS A 584 8.26 13.04 -5.69
N LEU A 585 8.85 11.94 -5.24
CA LEU A 585 8.19 10.64 -5.25
C LEU A 585 7.80 10.20 -3.83
N LEU A 586 8.71 10.27 -2.86
CA LEU A 586 8.41 9.69 -1.54
C LEU A 586 7.65 10.66 -0.65
N PHE A 587 8.07 11.92 -0.55
CA PHE A 587 7.37 12.90 0.30
C PHE A 587 5.94 13.15 -0.12
N ASN A 588 5.65 13.09 -1.41
CA ASN A 588 4.29 13.27 -1.95
C ASN A 588 3.34 12.12 -1.58
N HIS A 589 3.86 10.94 -1.22
CA HIS A 589 3.05 9.73 -1.04
C HIS A 589 3.13 9.13 0.37
N ILE A 590 4.10 9.54 1.17
CA ILE A 590 4.40 8.91 2.47
C ILE A 590 3.40 9.25 3.57
N GLU A 591 2.71 10.39 3.49
CA GLU A 591 1.72 10.79 4.51
C GLU A 591 0.34 10.15 4.26
N SER A 592 0.09 9.67 3.04
CA SER A 592 -1.19 9.14 2.56
C SER A 592 -1.21 7.64 2.30
N ILE A 593 -0.19 6.88 2.74
CA ILE A 593 0.02 5.47 2.39
C ILE A 593 -1.24 4.61 2.51
N SER A 594 -1.92 4.63 3.66
CA SER A 594 -3.13 3.82 3.87
C SER A 594 -4.25 4.18 2.88
N ASN A 595 -4.45 5.47 2.60
CA ASN A 595 -5.43 5.92 1.60
C ASN A 595 -5.04 5.49 0.19
N GLU A 596 -3.75 5.52 -0.13
CA GLU A 596 -3.26 5.15 -1.44
C GLU A 596 -3.30 3.64 -1.70
N ILE A 597 -3.01 2.83 -0.68
CA ILE A 597 -3.22 1.38 -0.71
C ILE A 597 -4.70 1.10 -0.99
N ASN A 598 -5.61 1.74 -0.25
CA ASN A 598 -7.05 1.58 -0.46
C ASN A 598 -7.47 2.00 -1.87
N GLN A 599 -6.97 3.15 -2.36
CA GLN A 599 -7.24 3.62 -3.71
C GLN A 599 -6.78 2.61 -4.76
N TYR A 600 -5.56 2.07 -4.62
CA TYR A 600 -5.02 1.07 -5.52
C TYR A 600 -5.89 -0.19 -5.54
N LYS A 601 -6.29 -0.68 -4.38
CA LYS A 601 -7.17 -1.85 -4.24
C LYS A 601 -8.50 -1.66 -4.96
N ILE A 602 -9.15 -0.51 -4.74
CA ILE A 602 -10.43 -0.18 -5.38
C ILE A 602 -10.27 -0.22 -6.90
N THR A 603 -9.28 0.49 -7.44
CA THR A 603 -9.05 0.55 -8.88
C THR A 603 -8.63 -0.80 -9.46
N TYR A 604 -7.87 -1.61 -8.73
CA TYR A 604 -7.50 -2.96 -9.15
C TYR A 604 -8.73 -3.88 -9.22
N ASN A 605 -9.60 -3.80 -8.22
CA ASN A 605 -10.84 -4.56 -8.18
C ASN A 605 -11.78 -4.19 -9.34
N GLU A 606 -11.88 -2.90 -9.67
CA GLU A 606 -12.63 -2.43 -10.85
C GLU A 606 -12.07 -3.03 -12.16
N TYR A 607 -10.75 -3.01 -12.32
CA TYR A 607 -10.07 -3.62 -13.46
C TYR A 607 -10.39 -5.13 -13.58
N ILE A 608 -10.26 -5.89 -12.48
CA ILE A 608 -10.56 -7.32 -12.44
C ILE A 608 -12.04 -7.62 -12.73
N ARG A 609 -12.95 -6.77 -12.22
CA ARG A 609 -14.40 -6.88 -12.49
C ARG A 609 -14.71 -6.72 -13.97
N GLN A 610 -14.08 -5.75 -14.64
CA GLN A 610 -14.25 -5.54 -16.07
C GLN A 610 -13.76 -6.73 -16.91
N GLN A 611 -12.72 -7.43 -16.46
CA GLN A 611 -12.18 -8.61 -17.17
C GLN A 611 -13.00 -9.89 -16.95
N ASN A 612 -13.50 -10.12 -15.73
CA ASN A 612 -14.03 -11.44 -15.36
C ASN A 612 -15.55 -11.61 -15.46
N GLN A 613 -16.33 -10.54 -15.73
CA GLN A 613 -17.80 -10.54 -15.84
C GLN A 613 -18.57 -11.24 -14.68
N GLU A 614 -17.91 -11.56 -13.57
CA GLU A 614 -18.50 -12.27 -12.43
C GLU A 614 -18.03 -11.63 -11.12
N ALA A 615 -18.94 -10.93 -10.44
CA ALA A 615 -18.74 -10.45 -9.08
C ALA A 615 -18.79 -11.63 -8.08
N THR A 616 -17.68 -11.95 -7.41
CA THR A 616 -17.60 -13.00 -6.36
C THR A 616 -17.97 -12.47 -4.99
N PHE A 617 -18.77 -13.22 -4.24
CA PHE A 617 -19.28 -12.86 -2.91
C PHE A 617 -18.18 -12.44 -1.89
N ASP A 618 -16.96 -12.97 -1.98
CA ASP A 618 -15.85 -12.68 -1.05
C ASP A 618 -15.31 -11.25 -1.14
N ASP A 619 -15.30 -10.65 -2.34
CA ASP A 619 -14.86 -9.26 -2.56
C ASP A 619 -15.79 -8.25 -1.86
N PHE A 620 -16.98 -8.70 -1.42
CA PHE A 620 -18.05 -7.87 -0.86
C PHE A 620 -18.17 -7.96 0.68
N ILE A 621 -17.60 -8.98 1.32
CA ILE A 621 -17.47 -9.01 2.79
C ILE A 621 -16.36 -8.05 3.23
N ASP A 622 -15.28 -7.96 2.45
CA ASP A 622 -14.26 -6.92 2.60
C ASP A 622 -14.85 -5.58 2.12
N GLU A 623 -14.92 -4.57 2.99
CA GLU A 623 -15.69 -3.31 2.78
C GLU A 623 -15.20 -2.43 1.62
N ILE A 624 -14.20 -2.88 0.87
CA ILE A 624 -13.38 -2.11 -0.05
C ILE A 624 -14.03 -1.96 -1.44
N SER A 625 -15.01 -2.79 -1.83
CA SER A 625 -15.54 -2.81 -3.20
C SER A 625 -17.05 -2.50 -3.33
N GLN A 626 -17.49 -1.40 -2.72
CA GLN A 626 -18.91 -1.00 -2.63
C GLN A 626 -19.46 -0.51 -3.99
N ASP A 627 -20.40 -1.26 -4.57
CA ASP A 627 -21.20 -0.84 -5.73
C ASP A 627 -22.64 -0.57 -5.27
N GLU A 628 -22.98 0.70 -5.06
CA GLU A 628 -24.33 1.12 -4.64
C GLU A 628 -25.41 0.79 -5.67
N ASN A 629 -25.05 0.51 -6.94
CA ASN A 629 -26.03 0.09 -7.96
C ASN A 629 -26.49 -1.36 -7.74
N LYS A 630 -25.61 -2.21 -7.19
CA LYS A 630 -25.90 -3.62 -6.92
C LYS A 630 -26.45 -3.83 -5.50
N TYR A 631 -25.98 -3.04 -4.53
CA TYR A 631 -26.39 -3.11 -3.12
C TYR A 631 -26.88 -1.73 -2.66
N PRO A 632 -28.16 -1.40 -2.91
CA PRO A 632 -28.69 -0.09 -2.56
C PRO A 632 -28.62 0.13 -1.05
N LEU A 633 -28.24 1.34 -0.64
CA LEU A 633 -28.16 1.79 0.76
C LEU A 633 -27.19 0.96 1.64
N LEU A 634 -26.23 0.25 1.02
CA LEU A 634 -25.24 -0.57 1.73
C LEU A 634 -24.47 0.20 2.80
N ASN A 635 -24.18 1.47 2.56
CA ASN A 635 -23.51 2.36 3.50
C ASN A 635 -24.20 2.40 4.88
N PHE A 636 -25.52 2.20 4.97
CA PHE A 636 -26.25 2.14 6.24
C PHE A 636 -26.20 0.75 6.91
N PHE A 637 -25.84 -0.29 6.17
CA PHE A 637 -25.83 -1.69 6.57
C PHE A 637 -24.40 -2.27 6.76
N ASN A 638 -23.34 -1.49 6.57
CA ASN A 638 -21.98 -1.95 6.84
C ASN A 638 -21.79 -2.32 8.33
N ILE A 639 -21.18 -3.49 8.58
CA ILE A 639 -20.67 -3.88 9.90
C ILE A 639 -19.30 -3.26 10.01
N THR A 640 -19.23 -2.13 10.69
CA THR A 640 -17.98 -1.42 10.89
C THR A 640 -17.05 -2.33 11.72
N ASN A 641 -15.97 -2.83 11.11
CA ASN A 641 -15.02 -3.80 11.68
C ASN A 641 -14.61 -3.46 13.12
N ILE A 642 -15.24 -4.09 14.13
CA ILE A 642 -14.82 -4.01 15.53
C ILE A 642 -15.07 -5.36 16.22
N TYR A 643 -13.97 -5.94 16.73
CA TYR A 643 -13.91 -7.23 17.42
C TYR A 643 -14.32 -7.11 18.89
N THR A 644 -15.61 -6.93 19.17
CA THR A 644 -16.12 -7.09 20.55
C THR A 644 -17.43 -7.86 20.57
N SER A 645 -17.56 -8.81 21.50
CA SER A 645 -18.77 -9.63 21.71
C SER A 645 -19.96 -8.86 22.29
N ASN A 646 -19.82 -7.55 22.58
CA ASN A 646 -20.83 -6.69 23.17
C ASN A 646 -21.04 -5.41 22.33
N PRO A 647 -22.21 -5.21 21.72
CA PRO A 647 -22.54 -4.02 20.92
C PRO A 647 -22.45 -2.68 21.68
N ILE A 648 -22.56 -2.68 23.01
CA ILE A 648 -22.41 -1.48 23.85
C ILE A 648 -20.93 -1.08 23.98
N ASP A 649 -20.03 -2.05 24.11
CA ASP A 649 -18.59 -1.81 24.17
C ASP A 649 -18.05 -1.32 22.82
N GLU A 650 -18.60 -1.81 21.71
CA GLU A 650 -18.32 -1.36 20.34
C GLU A 650 -18.54 0.16 20.18
N PHE A 651 -19.69 0.64 20.62
CA PHE A 651 -20.06 2.05 20.50
C PHE A 651 -19.28 2.94 21.47
N ARG A 652 -18.93 2.42 22.65
CA ARG A 652 -18.06 3.10 23.63
C ARG A 652 -16.66 3.34 23.05
N ILE A 653 -16.05 2.30 22.47
CA ILE A 653 -14.70 2.41 21.86
C ILE A 653 -14.74 3.42 20.70
N ARG A 654 -15.79 3.39 19.86
CA ARG A 654 -15.95 4.40 18.80
C ARG A 654 -16.04 5.83 19.32
N LEU A 655 -16.84 6.08 20.36
CA LEU A 655 -16.94 7.41 20.98
C LEU A 655 -15.60 7.89 21.56
N GLN A 656 -14.83 6.98 22.16
CA GLN A 656 -13.51 7.27 22.74
C GLN A 656 -12.43 7.56 21.68
N THR A 657 -12.57 7.02 20.46
CA THR A 657 -11.65 7.29 19.36
C THR A 657 -11.88 8.62 18.64
N ILE A 658 -13.01 9.30 18.89
CA ILE A 658 -13.32 10.61 18.32
C ILE A 658 -12.71 11.70 19.20
N PRO A 659 -11.86 12.60 18.68
CA PRO A 659 -11.31 13.71 19.47
C PRO A 659 -12.44 14.53 20.10
N TYR A 660 -12.46 14.62 21.43
CA TYR A 660 -13.52 15.28 22.21
C TYR A 660 -14.93 14.68 22.03
N GLY A 661 -15.05 13.39 21.72
CA GLY A 661 -16.32 12.69 21.52
C GLY A 661 -17.34 12.91 22.65
N ASP A 662 -16.87 12.98 23.89
CA ASP A 662 -17.68 13.22 25.10
C ASP A 662 -18.35 14.60 25.11
N LYS A 663 -17.69 15.60 24.53
CA LYS A 663 -18.20 16.98 24.40
C LYS A 663 -19.08 17.15 23.16
N LEU A 664 -18.77 16.45 22.08
CA LEU A 664 -19.53 16.50 20.82
C LEU A 664 -20.85 15.73 20.90
N TYR A 665 -20.93 14.70 21.75
CA TYR A 665 -22.09 13.81 21.85
C TYR A 665 -22.58 13.55 23.29
N PRO A 666 -22.81 14.60 24.11
CA PRO A 666 -22.96 14.50 25.56
C PRO A 666 -24.15 13.67 26.03
N ILE A 667 -25.28 13.70 25.31
CA ILE A 667 -26.49 12.93 25.64
C ILE A 667 -26.24 11.41 25.48
N THR A 668 -25.38 11.04 24.55
CA THR A 668 -25.05 9.64 24.23
C THR A 668 -24.11 9.06 25.29
N THR A 669 -23.13 9.85 25.70
CA THR A 669 -22.22 9.53 26.81
C THR A 669 -23.00 9.37 28.12
N PHE A 670 -23.99 10.24 28.38
CA PHE A 670 -24.85 10.17 29.56
C PHE A 670 -25.74 8.90 29.60
N LYS A 671 -26.30 8.48 28.46
CA LYS A 671 -27.07 7.23 28.41
C LYS A 671 -26.19 5.99 28.62
N LEU A 672 -24.96 5.98 28.10
CA LEU A 672 -24.02 4.88 28.33
C LEU A 672 -23.62 4.74 29.81
N SER A 673 -23.44 5.85 30.53
CA SER A 673 -23.18 5.82 31.97
C SER A 673 -24.37 5.32 32.81
N LEU A 674 -25.60 5.42 32.30
CA LEU A 674 -26.81 4.92 32.98
C LEU A 674 -26.99 3.40 32.87
N TYR A 675 -26.39 2.74 31.87
CA TYR A 675 -26.38 1.28 31.76
C TYR A 675 -25.26 0.62 32.62
N GLN A 676 -24.48 1.41 33.35
CA GLN A 676 -23.39 0.97 34.23
C GLN A 676 -23.76 0.95 35.72
N ALA A 677 -24.95 1.46 36.08
CA ALA A 677 -25.53 1.38 37.42
C ALA A 677 -26.66 0.36 37.41
#